data_AF-A0A2S6I1K1-F1
#
_entry.id   AF-A0A2S6I1K1-F1
#
_cell.length_a   1.000
_cell.length_b   1.000
_cell.length_c   1.000
_cell.angle_alpha   90.00
_cell.angle_beta   90.00
_cell.angle_gamma   90.00
#
_symmetry.space_group_name_H-M   'P 1'
#
loop_
_entity.id
_entity.type
_entity.pdbx_description
1 polymer ?
#
loop_
_entity_poly.entity_id
_entity_poly.type
_entity_poly.pdbx_seq_one_letter_code
_entity_poly.pdbx_strand_id
1 'polypeptide(L)'
;MNNFHKLLSVIPLLMLYPSCSTSVDTFSEAHDGEYAAYLFTYFTGNGPGEEAIHYAVSTDGYSFHALNGDEPILDSERISSTGGVRDPHILRSPDGESFRMVVTDMVSANGWNSNRAMVLLKSDNLIDWTSSVVNIQERFEGQDSLLRVWAPQTIYDPNEEKYMLYWSMKYGQNDADKIYYAYANEDFTDLATEPKQLLETPDGGAAIDGDIILHDGTYHLFFKTEDRGQGLKIATSDSLTGPYTVGDEFIQQTTFPVEGSGVFQLIDSEEYILMYDMYTKGEYQFTRSSDLNNFTVIDEDVRMDFHPRHGTVIPITNTELDRLLSKWGRADDLIGQAANPAIKANNIYLDTQSSTLLLPVQPGTDLTAFDPEFSDWAGLGLAPAGPQDFSDGPVSYTVAMEGQQPKTYSVAVEERNNPVLAGYYADPDALYSENTGKFYIYPTSDGFNGWSGTYFKAFSSPDLVNWTDEGVILDLEKDVEWANRNAWAPCILEAEVDGEWKYFYYFTAAQKIGVATSDSPTGPFVDSGQALVGENPAGVGGGQVIDPEVFTDPQSGKTYFYWGNGYLAAAELNDDYTSLNESTLKIMTPDATFREGVTVFFRNGTYYFLWSENDTRDPEYRVRYATAPSPMGPLMIPENNLVVELDEDQEIYGTGHNSVLRVPDTDEWYLVYHRFTYPHGIHMGRAAGFHREVAIDRLTFNADGSIVPVAPTHGGIDPVNLGK
;
A
#
# COMPACT_ATOMS: atom_id res chain seq x y z
N MET A 1 -38.85 -55.62 74.22
CA MET A 1 -38.90 -54.42 73.36
C MET A 1 -37.53 -53.76 73.39
N ASN A 2 -37.07 -53.34 72.20
CA ASN A 2 -35.83 -52.61 71.85
C ASN A 2 -34.54 -53.43 71.65
N ASN A 3 -34.38 -53.88 70.39
CA ASN A 3 -33.09 -54.02 69.69
C ASN A 3 -32.90 -52.78 68.81
N PHE A 4 -31.66 -52.29 68.66
CA PHE A 4 -31.11 -51.94 67.33
C PHE A 4 -29.58 -51.85 67.38
N HIS A 5 -28.96 -52.46 66.37
CA HIS A 5 -27.52 -52.58 66.13
C HIS A 5 -27.00 -51.51 65.16
N LYS A 6 -25.68 -51.29 65.24
CA LYS A 6 -24.82 -50.39 64.46
C LYS A 6 -24.99 -50.53 62.93
N LEU A 7 -24.94 -49.41 62.21
CA LEU A 7 -24.77 -49.36 60.75
C LEU A 7 -23.33 -48.93 60.38
N LEU A 8 -22.71 -49.72 59.49
CA LEU A 8 -21.53 -49.35 58.68
C LEU A 8 -22.01 -48.63 57.40
N SER A 9 -21.22 -47.66 56.93
CA SER A 9 -21.39 -47.00 55.63
C SER A 9 -20.47 -47.64 54.58
N VAL A 10 -21.00 -47.79 53.36
CA VAL A 10 -20.38 -48.46 52.21
C VAL A 10 -19.86 -47.40 51.23
N ILE A 11 -18.60 -47.57 50.79
CA ILE A 11 -17.93 -46.80 49.74
C ILE A 11 -18.14 -47.53 48.40
N PRO A 12 -18.47 -46.86 47.28
CA PRO A 12 -18.39 -47.48 45.95
C PRO A 12 -17.00 -47.25 45.33
N LEU A 13 -16.48 -48.33 44.77
CA LEU A 13 -15.20 -48.45 44.07
C LEU A 13 -15.38 -48.00 42.61
N LEU A 14 -14.71 -46.93 42.19
CA LEU A 14 -14.61 -46.54 40.77
C LEU A 14 -13.33 -47.15 40.17
N MET A 15 -13.49 -47.95 39.11
CA MET A 15 -12.37 -48.44 38.29
C MET A 15 -11.89 -47.32 37.35
N LEU A 16 -10.61 -46.96 37.45
CA LEU A 16 -9.91 -46.10 36.48
C LEU A 16 -9.29 -46.97 35.39
N TYR A 17 -9.68 -46.75 34.14
CA TYR A 17 -8.93 -47.17 32.96
C TYR A 17 -7.85 -46.11 32.68
N PRO A 18 -6.59 -46.47 32.38
CA PRO A 18 -5.60 -45.52 31.93
C PRO A 18 -5.87 -45.21 30.45
N SER A 19 -6.45 -44.04 30.16
CA SER A 19 -6.41 -43.44 28.84
C SER A 19 -5.00 -42.89 28.62
N CYS A 20 -4.24 -43.54 27.76
CA CYS A 20 -2.99 -43.03 27.22
C CYS A 20 -3.38 -41.97 26.18
N SER A 21 -3.50 -40.71 26.60
CA SER A 21 -3.54 -39.58 25.69
C SER A 21 -2.09 -39.23 25.35
N THR A 22 -1.63 -39.63 24.18
CA THR A 22 -0.48 -39.00 23.56
C THR A 22 -0.95 -37.61 23.12
N SER A 23 -0.68 -36.59 23.92
CA SER A 23 -0.64 -35.22 23.41
C SER A 23 0.46 -35.21 22.37
N VAL A 24 0.09 -34.90 21.13
CA VAL A 24 1.06 -34.38 20.17
C VAL A 24 1.23 -32.94 20.60
N ASP A 25 2.20 -32.72 21.48
CA ASP A 25 2.62 -31.38 21.84
C ASP A 25 3.06 -30.69 20.54
N THR A 26 2.51 -29.50 20.30
CA THR A 26 2.87 -28.62 19.21
C THR A 26 4.40 -28.44 19.19
N PHE A 27 5.01 -28.41 18.01
CA PHE A 27 6.44 -28.10 17.84
C PHE A 27 6.69 -26.63 18.19
N SER A 28 6.63 -26.32 19.48
CA SER A 28 6.92 -25.05 20.13
C SER A 28 7.86 -25.24 21.34
N GLU A 29 8.49 -26.40 21.51
CA GLU A 29 9.55 -26.57 22.52
C GLU A 29 10.86 -27.06 21.89
N ALA A 30 11.73 -26.10 21.58
CA ALA A 30 13.12 -26.00 22.07
C ALA A 30 13.94 -25.10 21.12
N HIS A 31 13.85 -23.79 21.31
CA HIS A 31 14.90 -22.87 20.89
C HIS A 31 15.29 -21.96 22.04
N ASP A 32 16.59 -21.87 22.28
CA ASP A 32 17.21 -21.06 23.33
C ASP A 32 17.45 -19.60 22.84
N GLY A 33 16.87 -19.21 21.69
CA GLY A 33 16.89 -17.86 21.13
C GLY A 33 15.50 -17.41 20.68
N GLU A 34 15.01 -16.31 21.23
CA GLU A 34 13.75 -15.67 20.80
C GLU A 34 13.91 -15.18 19.34
N TYR A 35 12.93 -15.52 18.48
CA TYR A 35 12.84 -14.93 17.15
C TYR A 35 12.63 -13.43 17.27
N ALA A 36 13.25 -12.66 16.39
CA ALA A 36 13.26 -11.20 16.50
C ALA A 36 12.99 -10.47 15.18
N ALA A 37 13.01 -11.20 14.07
CA ALA A 37 12.79 -10.64 12.74
C ALA A 37 12.34 -11.74 11.77
N TYR A 38 12.13 -11.33 10.53
CA TYR A 38 11.74 -12.16 9.40
C TYR A 38 12.75 -12.05 8.27
N LEU A 39 12.93 -13.15 7.56
CA LEU A 39 13.59 -13.20 6.26
C LEU A 39 12.56 -13.51 5.18
N PHE A 40 12.37 -12.60 4.24
CA PHE A 40 11.61 -12.82 3.02
C PHE A 40 12.58 -13.22 1.89
N THR A 41 12.39 -14.41 1.33
CA THR A 41 13.09 -14.87 0.12
C THR A 41 12.16 -14.80 -1.09
N TYR A 42 12.58 -14.15 -2.18
CA TYR A 42 11.76 -13.90 -3.36
C TYR A 42 12.58 -13.86 -4.67
N PHE A 43 11.92 -13.71 -5.81
CA PHE A 43 12.53 -13.25 -7.08
C PHE A 43 11.76 -12.02 -7.60
N THR A 44 12.25 -11.30 -8.61
CA THR A 44 11.69 -9.99 -8.97
C THR A 44 10.83 -9.98 -10.24
N GLY A 45 10.98 -10.97 -11.13
CA GLY A 45 10.31 -10.89 -12.43
C GLY A 45 10.67 -11.95 -13.46
N ASN A 46 10.45 -11.59 -14.73
CA ASN A 46 10.65 -12.47 -15.89
C ASN A 46 11.72 -11.94 -16.87
N GLY A 47 12.25 -10.75 -16.60
CA GLY A 47 13.26 -10.07 -17.37
C GLY A 47 14.67 -10.65 -17.13
N PRO A 48 15.65 -10.23 -17.95
CA PRO A 48 17.02 -10.67 -17.79
C PRO A 48 17.57 -10.35 -16.39
N GLY A 49 17.95 -11.38 -15.63
CA GLY A 49 18.48 -11.25 -14.28
C GLY A 49 17.43 -11.21 -13.16
N GLU A 50 16.14 -11.10 -13.50
CA GLU A 50 15.04 -11.04 -12.51
C GLU A 50 14.64 -12.41 -11.96
N GLU A 51 15.06 -13.49 -12.64
CA GLU A 51 14.86 -14.89 -12.25
C GLU A 51 16.04 -15.38 -11.40
N ALA A 52 16.17 -14.77 -10.23
CA ALA A 52 17.22 -15.02 -9.27
C ALA A 52 16.70 -14.90 -7.83
N ILE A 53 17.48 -15.34 -6.84
CA ILE A 53 17.08 -15.33 -5.43
C ILE A 53 17.49 -14.01 -4.78
N HIS A 54 16.53 -13.33 -4.18
CA HIS A 54 16.69 -12.08 -3.44
C HIS A 54 16.26 -12.27 -1.99
N TYR A 55 16.78 -11.43 -1.09
CA TYR A 55 16.43 -11.42 0.33
C TYR A 55 15.95 -10.04 0.76
N ALA A 56 14.95 -10.02 1.62
CA ALA A 56 14.55 -8.84 2.40
C ALA A 56 14.33 -9.25 3.86
N VAL A 57 14.40 -8.26 4.76
CA VAL A 57 14.27 -8.47 6.21
C VAL A 57 13.29 -7.49 6.82
N SER A 58 12.60 -7.92 7.88
CA SER A 58 11.62 -7.11 8.61
C SER A 58 11.65 -7.47 10.09
N THR A 59 11.57 -6.49 11.00
CA THR A 59 11.50 -6.74 12.44
C THR A 59 10.07 -6.86 12.97
N ASP A 60 9.08 -6.44 12.19
CA ASP A 60 7.66 -6.37 12.58
C ASP A 60 6.74 -7.28 11.74
N GLY A 61 7.22 -7.78 10.60
CA GLY A 61 6.42 -8.57 9.64
C GLY A 61 5.60 -7.73 8.67
N TYR A 62 5.75 -6.40 8.68
CA TYR A 62 5.01 -5.45 7.85
C TYR A 62 5.94 -4.55 7.03
N SER A 63 7.06 -4.15 7.59
CA SER A 63 8.05 -3.25 6.96
C SER A 63 9.26 -4.08 6.51
N PHE A 64 9.31 -4.43 5.23
CA PHE A 64 10.40 -5.22 4.66
C PHE A 64 11.38 -4.33 3.87
N HIS A 65 12.66 -4.62 4.06
CA HIS A 65 13.76 -3.94 3.39
C HIS A 65 14.63 -4.93 2.62
N ALA A 66 14.82 -4.68 1.33
CA ALA A 66 15.68 -5.50 0.49
C ALA A 66 17.14 -5.43 0.95
N LEU A 67 17.74 -6.61 1.10
CA LEU A 67 19.17 -6.73 1.32
C LEU A 67 19.93 -6.63 0.01
N ASN A 68 21.23 -6.34 0.08
CA ASN A 68 22.13 -6.30 -1.06
C ASN A 68 21.73 -5.25 -2.13
N GLY A 69 20.94 -4.23 -1.75
CA GLY A 69 20.39 -3.24 -2.67
C GLY A 69 19.44 -3.84 -3.71
N ASP A 70 18.68 -4.88 -3.31
CA ASP A 70 17.80 -5.67 -4.16
C ASP A 70 18.51 -6.38 -5.33
N GLU A 71 19.82 -6.65 -5.19
CA GLU A 71 20.57 -7.49 -6.12
C GLU A 71 20.57 -8.97 -5.66
N PRO A 72 20.66 -9.94 -6.58
CA PRO A 72 20.64 -11.36 -6.26
C PRO A 72 21.67 -11.78 -5.20
N ILE A 73 21.25 -12.63 -4.25
CA ILE A 73 22.11 -13.17 -3.18
C ILE A 73 22.93 -14.39 -3.62
N LEU A 74 22.48 -15.08 -4.68
CA LEU A 74 23.16 -16.20 -5.33
C LEU A 74 23.21 -16.00 -6.84
N ASP A 75 24.28 -16.51 -7.44
CA ASP A 75 24.45 -16.57 -8.89
C ASP A 75 23.65 -17.75 -9.47
N SER A 76 22.51 -17.45 -10.09
CA SER A 76 21.60 -18.44 -10.70
C SER A 76 22.31 -19.37 -11.69
N GLU A 77 23.24 -18.84 -12.50
CA GLU A 77 23.99 -19.63 -13.50
C GLU A 77 24.87 -20.71 -12.87
N ARG A 78 25.26 -20.53 -11.61
CA ARG A 78 26.10 -21.49 -10.89
C ARG A 78 25.30 -22.57 -10.18
N ILE A 79 24.05 -22.31 -9.84
CA ILE A 79 23.23 -23.22 -9.02
C ILE A 79 22.19 -23.98 -9.85
N SER A 80 21.82 -23.48 -11.03
CA SER A 80 20.76 -24.05 -11.86
C SER A 80 21.27 -24.54 -13.22
N SER A 81 20.50 -25.43 -13.86
CA SER A 81 20.83 -25.95 -15.19
C SER A 81 20.36 -25.03 -16.32
N THR A 82 19.38 -24.17 -16.06
CA THR A 82 18.80 -23.25 -17.06
C THR A 82 19.45 -21.87 -17.07
N GLY A 83 20.17 -21.50 -16.01
CA GLY A 83 20.74 -20.16 -15.81
C GLY A 83 19.87 -19.22 -14.97
N GLY A 84 18.63 -19.62 -14.64
CA GLY A 84 17.70 -18.86 -13.80
C GLY A 84 17.06 -19.75 -12.74
N VAL A 85 16.53 -19.13 -11.69
CA VAL A 85 15.73 -19.81 -10.66
C VAL A 85 14.52 -18.95 -10.26
N ARG A 86 13.44 -19.61 -9.85
CA ARG A 86 12.18 -18.95 -9.47
C ARG A 86 11.56 -19.62 -8.26
N ASP A 87 10.54 -18.97 -7.70
CA ASP A 87 9.66 -19.53 -6.67
C ASP A 87 10.43 -20.08 -5.45
N PRO A 88 11.34 -19.30 -4.83
CA PRO A 88 12.10 -19.80 -3.70
C PRO A 88 11.23 -20.06 -2.47
N HIS A 89 11.32 -21.28 -1.97
CA HIS A 89 10.77 -21.66 -0.68
C HIS A 89 11.90 -22.04 0.28
N ILE A 90 11.96 -21.37 1.42
CA ILE A 90 12.95 -21.60 2.47
C ILE A 90 12.30 -22.17 3.73
N LEU A 91 12.99 -23.09 4.40
CA LEU A 91 12.55 -23.75 5.62
C LEU A 91 13.70 -23.83 6.63
N ARG A 92 13.43 -23.44 7.88
CA ARG A 92 14.31 -23.77 9.01
C ARG A 92 14.14 -25.25 9.36
N SER A 93 15.27 -25.94 9.49
CA SER A 93 15.29 -27.36 9.84
C SER A 93 14.86 -27.58 11.29
N PRO A 94 14.39 -28.80 11.65
CA PRO A 94 14.02 -29.13 13.02
C PRO A 94 15.18 -29.07 14.02
N ASP A 95 16.43 -29.16 13.54
CA ASP A 95 17.62 -28.91 14.37
C ASP A 95 17.71 -27.45 14.82
N GLY A 96 16.99 -26.55 14.13
CA GLY A 96 16.91 -25.16 14.45
C GLY A 96 18.01 -24.25 13.94
N GLU A 97 19.10 -24.83 13.45
CA GLU A 97 20.33 -24.12 13.09
C GLU A 97 20.56 -24.15 11.58
N SER A 98 20.08 -25.18 10.89
CA SER A 98 20.28 -25.35 9.46
C SER A 98 19.04 -25.03 8.64
N PHE A 99 19.23 -24.70 7.38
CA PHE A 99 18.19 -24.22 6.46
C PHE A 99 18.17 -25.07 5.20
N ARG A 100 16.97 -25.24 4.65
CA ARG A 100 16.73 -25.86 3.35
C ARG A 100 16.02 -24.86 2.48
N MET A 101 16.39 -24.81 1.21
CA MET A 101 15.67 -24.03 0.22
C MET A 101 15.47 -24.86 -1.03
N VAL A 102 14.34 -24.68 -1.69
CA VAL A 102 14.07 -25.25 -3.00
C VAL A 102 13.59 -24.16 -3.93
N VAL A 103 13.94 -24.26 -5.21
CA VAL A 103 13.55 -23.32 -6.27
C VAL A 103 13.25 -24.07 -7.55
N THR A 104 12.37 -23.49 -8.38
CA THR A 104 12.17 -23.90 -9.76
C THR A 104 13.44 -23.59 -10.57
N ASP A 105 13.99 -24.57 -11.29
CA ASP A 105 15.10 -24.36 -12.23
C ASP A 105 14.55 -23.93 -13.60
N MET A 106 14.48 -22.62 -13.84
CA MET A 106 13.80 -22.08 -15.01
C MET A 106 14.26 -20.67 -15.42
N VAL A 107 14.26 -20.46 -16.74
CA VAL A 107 14.25 -19.13 -17.38
C VAL A 107 12.99 -19.01 -18.24
N SER A 108 12.07 -18.12 -17.89
CA SER A 108 10.75 -18.00 -18.55
C SER A 108 10.83 -17.58 -20.01
N ALA A 109 11.89 -16.88 -20.41
CA ALA A 109 12.17 -16.56 -21.82
C ALA A 109 12.33 -17.81 -22.70
N ASN A 110 12.67 -18.97 -22.12
CA ASN A 110 12.73 -20.25 -22.83
C ASN A 110 11.34 -20.92 -22.97
N GLY A 111 10.30 -20.32 -22.39
CA GLY A 111 8.90 -20.76 -22.42
C GLY A 111 8.46 -21.49 -21.14
N TRP A 112 7.15 -21.49 -20.89
CA TRP A 112 6.51 -22.08 -19.70
C TRP A 112 6.50 -23.61 -19.61
N ASN A 113 7.13 -24.30 -20.56
CA ASN A 113 7.36 -25.75 -20.55
C ASN A 113 8.86 -26.05 -20.73
N SER A 114 9.75 -25.15 -20.30
CA SER A 114 11.19 -25.27 -20.53
C SER A 114 11.93 -26.01 -19.41
N ASN A 115 11.31 -26.19 -18.25
CA ASN A 115 11.91 -26.73 -17.04
C ASN A 115 11.46 -28.17 -16.73
N ARG A 116 12.34 -28.99 -16.17
CA ARG A 116 12.03 -30.35 -15.66
C ARG A 116 12.69 -30.61 -14.31
N ALA A 117 13.29 -29.58 -13.75
CA ALA A 117 14.15 -29.68 -12.60
C ALA A 117 13.76 -28.66 -11.54
N MET A 118 14.18 -28.98 -10.32
CA MET A 118 14.25 -28.07 -9.20
C MET A 118 15.69 -28.05 -8.68
N VAL A 119 16.07 -26.97 -8.00
CA VAL A 119 17.34 -26.92 -7.28
C VAL A 119 17.05 -27.07 -5.79
N LEU A 120 17.75 -28.00 -5.15
CA LEU A 120 17.77 -28.17 -3.70
C LEU A 120 18.99 -27.44 -3.16
N LEU A 121 18.81 -26.62 -2.14
CA LEU A 121 19.88 -25.90 -1.46
C LEU A 121 19.85 -26.16 0.05
N LYS A 122 21.04 -26.17 0.65
CA LYS A 122 21.21 -26.22 2.12
C LYS A 122 22.29 -25.25 2.59
N SER A 123 22.06 -24.69 3.78
CA SER A 123 22.96 -23.75 4.46
C SER A 123 22.84 -23.93 5.98
N ASP A 124 23.90 -23.58 6.71
CA ASP A 124 23.90 -23.52 8.18
C ASP A 124 23.90 -22.06 8.69
N ASN A 125 23.85 -21.08 7.78
CA ASN A 125 24.03 -19.67 8.16
C ASN A 125 23.28 -18.65 7.29
N LEU A 126 22.44 -19.11 6.35
CA LEU A 126 21.69 -18.31 5.37
C LEU A 126 22.52 -17.58 4.30
N ILE A 127 23.85 -17.64 4.36
CA ILE A 127 24.74 -16.95 3.41
C ILE A 127 25.40 -17.95 2.46
N ASP A 128 26.02 -18.98 3.04
CA ASP A 128 26.77 -19.98 2.30
C ASP A 128 25.84 -21.13 1.96
N TRP A 129 25.51 -21.25 0.67
CA TRP A 129 24.62 -22.27 0.15
C TRP A 129 25.39 -23.30 -0.68
N THR A 130 25.07 -24.56 -0.46
CA THR A 130 25.39 -25.64 -1.41
C THR A 130 24.15 -26.04 -2.17
N SER A 131 24.28 -26.38 -3.44
CA SER A 131 23.14 -26.69 -4.33
C SER A 131 23.29 -28.04 -5.02
N SER A 132 22.15 -28.64 -5.38
CA SER A 132 22.04 -29.82 -6.22
C SER A 132 20.81 -29.69 -7.13
N VAL A 133 20.97 -30.02 -8.41
CA VAL A 133 19.86 -30.00 -9.38
C VAL A 133 19.24 -31.39 -9.45
N VAL A 134 17.92 -31.46 -9.30
CA VAL A 134 17.14 -32.69 -9.45
C VAL A 134 16.22 -32.56 -10.65
N ASN A 135 16.60 -33.18 -11.76
CA ASN A 135 15.77 -33.27 -12.96
C ASN A 135 14.83 -34.49 -12.85
N ILE A 136 13.53 -34.26 -12.67
CA ILE A 136 12.53 -35.31 -12.45
C ILE A 136 12.43 -36.25 -13.66
N GLN A 137 12.54 -35.70 -14.87
CA GLN A 137 12.45 -36.46 -16.11
C GLN A 137 13.62 -37.43 -16.28
N GLU A 138 14.81 -37.04 -15.84
CA GLU A 138 16.01 -37.88 -15.89
C GLU A 138 16.10 -38.85 -14.71
N ARG A 139 15.59 -38.44 -13.54
CA ARG A 139 15.77 -39.16 -12.28
C ARG A 139 14.86 -40.37 -12.12
N PHE A 140 13.68 -40.36 -12.74
CA PHE A 140 12.67 -41.41 -12.60
C PHE A 140 12.18 -41.92 -13.95
N GLU A 141 11.91 -43.22 -14.02
CA GLU A 141 11.35 -43.84 -15.22
C GLU A 141 9.91 -43.38 -15.48
N GLY A 142 9.48 -43.38 -16.75
CA GLY A 142 8.09 -43.07 -17.13
C GLY A 142 7.73 -41.58 -17.18
N GLN A 143 8.71 -40.68 -17.07
CA GLN A 143 8.53 -39.23 -17.06
C GLN A 143 8.69 -38.57 -18.46
N ASP A 144 8.66 -39.36 -19.54
CA ASP A 144 8.91 -38.87 -20.91
C ASP A 144 7.93 -37.79 -21.37
N SER A 145 6.69 -37.79 -20.86
CA SER A 145 5.65 -36.82 -21.19
C SER A 145 5.59 -35.61 -20.24
N LEU A 146 6.46 -35.55 -19.23
CA LEU A 146 6.53 -34.46 -18.27
C LEU A 146 6.91 -33.15 -18.99
N LEU A 147 6.09 -32.12 -18.83
CA LEU A 147 6.30 -30.83 -19.46
C LEU A 147 6.97 -29.81 -18.55
N ARG A 148 6.64 -29.81 -17.25
CA ARG A 148 7.13 -28.83 -16.27
C ARG A 148 7.07 -29.31 -14.83
N VAL A 149 7.95 -28.71 -14.01
CA VAL A 149 8.15 -28.91 -12.55
C VAL A 149 8.21 -27.53 -11.89
N TRP A 150 7.13 -27.07 -11.25
CA TRP A 150 7.01 -25.69 -10.78
C TRP A 150 6.76 -25.55 -9.30
N ALA A 151 7.23 -24.43 -8.75
CA ALA A 151 7.01 -23.97 -7.39
C ALA A 151 7.22 -25.07 -6.35
N PRO A 152 8.43 -25.65 -6.28
CA PRO A 152 8.74 -26.60 -5.24
C PRO A 152 8.75 -25.90 -3.89
N GLN A 153 8.25 -26.61 -2.88
CA GLN A 153 8.28 -26.20 -1.49
C GLN A 153 8.67 -27.37 -0.60
N THR A 154 9.00 -27.08 0.65
CA THR A 154 9.55 -28.05 1.62
C THR A 154 8.85 -27.96 2.96
N ILE A 155 8.50 -29.11 3.54
CA ILE A 155 8.03 -29.23 4.92
C ILE A 155 8.65 -30.45 5.58
N TYR A 156 8.95 -30.38 6.88
CA TYR A 156 9.49 -31.53 7.60
C TYR A 156 8.35 -32.44 8.07
N ASP A 157 8.44 -33.74 7.77
CA ASP A 157 7.52 -34.77 8.24
C ASP A 157 8.08 -35.43 9.50
N PRO A 158 7.50 -35.17 10.69
CA PRO A 158 7.98 -35.75 11.93
C PRO A 158 7.72 -37.26 12.04
N ASN A 159 6.79 -37.83 11.25
CA ASN A 159 6.50 -39.26 11.28
C ASN A 159 7.52 -40.08 10.48
N GLU A 160 8.02 -39.50 9.38
CA GLU A 160 9.00 -40.14 8.50
C GLU A 160 10.44 -39.69 8.78
N GLU A 161 10.61 -38.70 9.67
CA GLU A 161 11.89 -38.06 10.01
C GLU A 161 12.65 -37.54 8.78
N LYS A 162 11.91 -36.96 7.82
CA LYS A 162 12.43 -36.52 6.51
C LYS A 162 11.77 -35.23 6.06
N TYR A 163 12.46 -34.50 5.20
CA TYR A 163 11.86 -33.41 4.44
C TYR A 163 11.00 -33.98 3.32
N MET A 164 9.73 -33.59 3.30
CA MET A 164 8.83 -33.76 2.17
C MET A 164 8.95 -32.54 1.26
N LEU A 165 9.27 -32.77 0.00
CA LEU A 165 9.19 -31.76 -1.05
C LEU A 165 7.86 -31.95 -1.76
N TYR A 166 7.19 -30.86 -2.09
CA TYR A 166 5.95 -30.86 -2.88
C TYR A 166 5.98 -29.76 -3.93
N TRP A 167 5.43 -30.04 -5.11
CA TRP A 167 5.55 -29.17 -6.28
C TRP A 167 4.49 -29.51 -7.33
N SER A 168 4.36 -28.65 -8.34
CA SER A 168 3.39 -28.80 -9.41
C SER A 168 3.99 -29.47 -10.64
N MET A 169 3.29 -30.44 -11.23
CA MET A 169 3.69 -31.08 -12.48
C MET A 169 2.55 -31.14 -13.50
N LYS A 170 2.93 -31.06 -14.77
CA LYS A 170 2.02 -31.23 -15.91
C LYS A 170 2.54 -32.29 -16.87
N TYR A 171 1.66 -33.19 -17.29
CA TYR A 171 1.94 -34.17 -18.34
C TYR A 171 1.15 -33.79 -19.59
N GLY A 172 1.79 -33.67 -20.75
CA GLY A 172 1.08 -33.30 -21.99
C GLY A 172 0.37 -31.93 -21.98
N GLN A 173 -0.03 -31.46 -23.17
CA GLN A 173 -0.52 -30.09 -23.33
C GLN A 173 -1.93 -29.88 -22.76
N ASN A 174 -2.75 -30.93 -22.72
CA ASN A 174 -4.18 -30.86 -22.38
C ASN A 174 -4.50 -31.34 -20.96
N ASP A 175 -3.52 -31.86 -20.21
CA ASP A 175 -3.78 -32.34 -18.85
C ASP A 175 -3.67 -31.18 -17.86
N ALA A 176 -4.37 -31.31 -16.74
CA ALA A 176 -4.29 -30.37 -15.63
C ALA A 176 -2.94 -30.47 -14.92
N ASP A 177 -2.44 -29.32 -14.45
CA ASP A 177 -1.33 -29.29 -13.51
C ASP A 177 -1.79 -29.85 -12.16
N LYS A 178 -0.96 -30.67 -11.52
CA LYS A 178 -1.30 -31.34 -10.27
C LYS A 178 -0.13 -31.22 -9.29
N ILE A 179 -0.46 -31.14 -8.01
CA ILE A 179 0.55 -31.13 -6.93
C ILE A 179 0.96 -32.56 -6.60
N TYR A 180 2.27 -32.80 -6.59
CA TYR A 180 2.92 -34.04 -6.20
C TYR A 180 3.82 -33.82 -5.00
N TYR A 181 4.23 -34.90 -4.34
CA TYR A 181 5.23 -34.89 -3.28
C TYR A 181 6.21 -36.05 -3.41
N ALA A 182 7.41 -35.88 -2.84
CA ALA A 182 8.39 -36.92 -2.59
C ALA A 182 9.25 -36.55 -1.38
N TYR A 183 9.87 -37.54 -0.74
CA TYR A 183 10.82 -37.28 0.34
C TYR A 183 12.22 -37.06 -0.21
N ALA A 184 12.94 -36.09 0.35
CA ALA A 184 14.38 -35.91 0.10
C ALA A 184 15.21 -37.06 0.67
N ASN A 185 16.39 -37.27 0.11
CA ASN A 185 17.43 -38.09 0.74
C ASN A 185 18.05 -37.36 1.96
N GLU A 186 18.78 -38.11 2.78
CA GLU A 186 19.39 -37.61 4.02
C GLU A 186 20.33 -36.40 3.79
N ASP A 187 21.09 -36.42 2.69
CA ASP A 187 22.03 -35.35 2.34
C ASP A 187 21.37 -34.09 1.79
N PHE A 188 20.05 -34.12 1.52
CA PHE A 188 19.28 -33.09 0.84
C PHE A 188 19.88 -32.69 -0.53
N THR A 189 20.30 -33.68 -1.31
CA THR A 189 20.87 -33.49 -2.65
C THR A 189 20.04 -34.14 -3.75
N ASP A 190 19.09 -35.00 -3.40
CA ASP A 190 18.26 -35.77 -4.33
C ASP A 190 16.95 -36.23 -3.63
N LEU A 191 16.06 -36.87 -4.38
CA LEU A 191 14.82 -37.47 -3.87
C LEU A 191 15.04 -38.95 -3.52
N ALA A 192 14.57 -39.34 -2.33
CA ALA A 192 14.60 -40.71 -1.83
C ALA A 192 13.42 -41.56 -2.33
N THR A 193 12.31 -40.92 -2.73
CA THR A 193 11.10 -41.61 -3.20
C THR A 193 10.65 -41.07 -4.56
N GLU A 194 9.93 -41.90 -5.32
CA GLU A 194 9.25 -41.45 -6.54
C GLU A 194 8.12 -40.45 -6.21
N PRO A 195 7.86 -39.46 -7.09
CA PRO A 195 6.77 -38.50 -6.90
C PRO A 195 5.40 -39.19 -6.85
N LYS A 196 4.60 -38.82 -5.86
CA LYS A 196 3.20 -39.27 -5.68
C LYS A 196 2.28 -38.07 -5.73
N GLN A 197 1.12 -38.22 -6.36
CA GLN A 197 0.15 -37.12 -6.39
C GLN A 197 -0.34 -36.84 -4.96
N LEU A 198 -0.28 -35.57 -4.54
CA LEU A 198 -0.65 -35.11 -3.20
C LEU A 198 -2.12 -34.70 -3.13
N LEU A 199 -2.57 -33.92 -4.13
CA LEU A 199 -3.90 -33.33 -4.16
C LEU A 199 -4.68 -33.82 -5.39
N GLU A 200 -5.89 -34.30 -5.16
CA GLU A 200 -6.89 -34.52 -6.21
C GLU A 200 -7.98 -33.44 -6.03
N THR A 201 -8.16 -32.61 -7.04
CA THR A 201 -9.24 -31.62 -7.07
C THR A 201 -10.58 -32.32 -7.38
N PRO A 202 -11.70 -31.95 -6.73
CA PRO A 202 -12.99 -32.62 -6.93
C PRO A 202 -13.48 -32.64 -8.38
N ASP A 203 -13.12 -31.62 -9.16
CA ASP A 203 -13.46 -31.49 -10.57
C ASP A 203 -12.35 -31.99 -11.51
N GLY A 204 -11.17 -32.33 -10.99
CA GLY A 204 -9.98 -32.68 -11.78
C GLY A 204 -9.37 -31.49 -12.50
N GLY A 205 -9.65 -30.26 -12.07
CA GLY A 205 -8.98 -29.03 -12.52
C GLY A 205 -7.54 -28.92 -11.99
N ALA A 206 -6.83 -27.94 -12.52
CA ALA A 206 -5.44 -27.66 -12.20
C ALA A 206 -5.27 -27.11 -10.78
N ALA A 207 -4.24 -27.60 -10.10
CA ALA A 207 -3.77 -27.12 -8.80
C ALA A 207 -2.26 -26.90 -8.88
N ILE A 208 -1.82 -25.68 -8.58
CA ILE A 208 -0.40 -25.31 -8.55
C ILE A 208 -0.06 -24.46 -7.32
N ASP A 209 1.23 -24.13 -7.16
CA ASP A 209 1.76 -23.22 -6.14
C ASP A 209 1.27 -23.55 -4.73
N GLY A 210 1.43 -24.82 -4.35
CA GLY A 210 0.99 -25.30 -3.05
C GLY A 210 1.83 -24.69 -1.93
N ASP A 211 1.21 -24.35 -0.80
CA ASP A 211 1.85 -23.97 0.47
C ASP A 211 1.15 -24.66 1.65
N ILE A 212 1.91 -25.39 2.48
CA ILE A 212 1.37 -26.24 3.55
C ILE A 212 1.77 -25.70 4.91
N ILE A 213 0.78 -25.40 5.74
CA ILE A 213 0.97 -25.03 7.14
C ILE A 213 0.17 -25.95 8.08
N LEU A 214 0.74 -26.30 9.22
CA LEU A 214 0.05 -27.03 10.28
C LEU A 214 -0.54 -26.01 11.27
N HIS A 215 -1.85 -26.03 11.43
CA HIS A 215 -2.58 -25.14 12.34
C HIS A 215 -3.63 -25.96 13.10
N ASP A 216 -3.64 -25.88 14.43
CA ASP A 216 -4.54 -26.63 15.32
C ASP A 216 -4.63 -28.14 15.04
N GLY A 217 -3.50 -28.75 14.64
CA GLY A 217 -3.40 -30.18 14.33
C GLY A 217 -3.94 -30.58 12.95
N THR A 218 -4.35 -29.61 12.12
CA THR A 218 -4.80 -29.82 10.74
C THR A 218 -3.82 -29.19 9.75
N TYR A 219 -3.42 -29.94 8.73
CA TYR A 219 -2.63 -29.42 7.62
C TYR A 219 -3.54 -28.65 6.67
N HIS A 220 -3.17 -27.40 6.39
CA HIS A 220 -3.84 -26.51 5.45
C HIS A 220 -2.93 -26.33 4.24
N LEU A 221 -3.34 -26.86 3.09
CA LEU A 221 -2.70 -26.68 1.80
C LEU A 221 -3.40 -25.53 1.07
N PHE A 222 -2.75 -24.38 1.02
CA PHE A 222 -3.09 -23.27 0.14
C PHE A 222 -2.62 -23.61 -1.27
N PHE A 223 -3.44 -23.34 -2.29
CA PHE A 223 -3.04 -23.62 -3.67
C PHE A 223 -3.83 -22.75 -4.66
N LYS A 224 -3.25 -22.54 -5.83
CA LYS A 224 -3.87 -21.82 -6.95
C LYS A 224 -4.60 -22.78 -7.89
N THR A 225 -5.79 -22.38 -8.33
CA THR A 225 -6.53 -23.01 -9.43
C THR A 225 -6.42 -22.20 -10.73
N GLU A 226 -6.46 -22.88 -11.89
CA GLU A 226 -6.19 -22.25 -13.21
C GLU A 226 -7.33 -22.39 -14.22
N ASP A 227 -7.76 -23.63 -14.52
CA ASP A 227 -8.58 -23.94 -15.71
C ASP A 227 -10.10 -23.99 -15.44
N ARG A 228 -10.51 -24.10 -14.18
CA ARG A 228 -11.92 -24.27 -13.76
C ARG A 228 -12.36 -23.27 -12.69
N GLY A 229 -11.87 -22.05 -12.85
CA GLY A 229 -11.98 -20.95 -11.89
C GLY A 229 -10.59 -20.57 -11.41
N GLN A 230 -10.22 -19.31 -11.56
CA GLN A 230 -8.90 -18.81 -11.18
C GLN A 230 -8.96 -18.20 -9.79
N GLY A 231 -8.05 -18.58 -8.90
CA GLY A 231 -7.98 -18.06 -7.55
C GLY A 231 -7.25 -18.97 -6.59
N LEU A 232 -7.21 -18.57 -5.32
CA LEU A 232 -6.63 -19.34 -4.23
C LEU A 232 -7.71 -20.12 -3.49
N LYS A 233 -7.39 -21.37 -3.17
CA LYS A 233 -8.24 -22.26 -2.36
C LYS A 233 -7.41 -22.92 -1.27
N ILE A 234 -8.11 -23.44 -0.26
CA ILE A 234 -7.53 -24.22 0.83
C ILE A 234 -8.03 -25.65 0.72
N ALA A 235 -7.13 -26.61 0.92
CA ALA A 235 -7.48 -28.00 1.18
C ALA A 235 -6.97 -28.42 2.56
N THR A 236 -7.73 -29.20 3.30
CA THR A 236 -7.37 -29.60 4.68
C THR A 236 -7.19 -31.11 4.84
N SER A 237 -6.29 -31.53 5.72
CA SER A 237 -6.09 -32.93 6.08
C SER A 237 -5.56 -33.11 7.51
N ASP A 238 -5.91 -34.24 8.13
CA ASP A 238 -5.29 -34.68 9.39
C ASP A 238 -3.91 -35.35 9.18
N SER A 239 -3.50 -35.53 7.92
CA SER A 239 -2.25 -36.17 7.52
C SER A 239 -1.52 -35.33 6.47
N LEU A 240 -0.21 -35.14 6.66
CA LEU A 240 0.62 -34.34 5.76
C LEU A 240 0.54 -34.82 4.30
N THR A 241 0.44 -36.13 4.09
CA THR A 241 0.38 -36.77 2.77
C THR A 241 -1.06 -37.04 2.30
N GLY A 242 -2.06 -36.50 3.01
CA GLY A 242 -3.47 -36.62 2.68
C GLY A 242 -4.17 -37.89 3.19
N PRO A 243 -5.40 -38.15 2.72
CA PRO A 243 -6.11 -37.39 1.68
C PRO A 243 -6.52 -35.98 2.14
N TYR A 244 -6.44 -35.01 1.22
CA TYR A 244 -6.90 -33.64 1.46
C TYR A 244 -8.34 -33.45 1.00
N THR A 245 -9.08 -32.60 1.71
CA THR A 245 -10.44 -32.15 1.35
C THR A 245 -10.39 -30.69 0.92
N VAL A 246 -10.74 -30.43 -0.35
CA VAL A 246 -10.73 -29.09 -0.94
C VAL A 246 -11.96 -28.29 -0.51
N GLY A 247 -11.75 -27.06 -0.05
CA GLY A 247 -12.82 -26.09 0.22
C GLY A 247 -13.45 -25.51 -1.04
N ASP A 248 -14.71 -25.12 -0.94
CA ASP A 248 -15.48 -24.60 -2.08
C ASP A 248 -15.17 -23.12 -2.39
N GLU A 249 -14.79 -22.35 -1.37
CA GLU A 249 -14.59 -20.90 -1.44
C GLU A 249 -13.22 -20.50 -1.99
N PHE A 250 -13.19 -19.34 -2.66
CA PHE A 250 -11.96 -18.63 -3.00
C PHE A 250 -11.59 -17.69 -1.85
N ILE A 251 -10.33 -17.69 -1.44
CA ILE A 251 -9.89 -16.97 -0.24
C ILE A 251 -9.21 -15.62 -0.52
N GLN A 252 -8.81 -15.36 -1.77
CA GLN A 252 -8.20 -14.08 -2.12
C GLN A 252 -9.20 -12.93 -1.95
N GLN A 253 -8.71 -11.75 -1.57
CA GLN A 253 -9.52 -10.55 -1.32
C GLN A 253 -9.47 -9.58 -2.51
N THR A 254 -9.26 -10.14 -3.70
CA THR A 254 -9.09 -9.42 -4.95
C THR A 254 -9.77 -10.15 -6.10
N THR A 255 -10.11 -9.40 -7.14
CA THR A 255 -10.63 -9.94 -8.41
C THR A 255 -9.55 -10.11 -9.48
N PHE A 256 -8.32 -9.65 -9.20
CA PHE A 256 -7.19 -9.87 -10.09
C PHE A 256 -6.72 -11.33 -10.03
N PRO A 257 -6.12 -11.86 -11.11
CA PRO A 257 -5.45 -13.14 -11.07
C PRO A 257 -4.31 -13.15 -10.04
N VAL A 258 -4.26 -14.20 -9.21
CA VAL A 258 -3.33 -14.37 -8.08
C VAL A 258 -2.55 -15.67 -8.18
N GLU A 259 -1.34 -15.70 -7.65
CA GLU A 259 -0.49 -16.91 -7.58
C GLU A 259 0.51 -16.89 -6.42
N GLY A 260 1.23 -17.99 -6.22
CA GLY A 260 2.35 -18.04 -5.27
C GLY A 260 1.99 -17.66 -3.84
N SER A 261 0.99 -18.33 -3.26
CA SER A 261 0.61 -18.11 -1.87
C SER A 261 1.75 -18.45 -0.92
N GLY A 262 1.97 -17.59 0.08
CA GLY A 262 2.84 -17.87 1.22
C GLY A 262 2.13 -17.50 2.52
N VAL A 263 2.24 -18.36 3.52
CA VAL A 263 1.65 -18.15 4.85
C VAL A 263 2.74 -18.15 5.91
N PHE A 264 2.76 -17.13 6.77
CA PHE A 264 3.66 -17.09 7.93
C PHE A 264 2.95 -16.53 9.16
N GLN A 265 3.42 -16.93 10.35
CA GLN A 265 2.87 -16.47 11.62
C GLN A 265 3.60 -15.21 12.11
N LEU A 266 2.85 -14.28 12.70
CA LEU A 266 3.44 -13.14 13.40
C LEU A 266 4.11 -13.60 14.72
N ILE A 267 5.32 -13.09 15.00
CA ILE A 267 6.12 -13.41 16.18
C ILE A 267 5.32 -12.91 17.39
N ASP A 268 5.25 -13.75 18.43
CA ASP A 268 4.48 -13.49 19.64
C ASP A 268 2.99 -13.18 19.42
N SER A 269 2.42 -13.68 18.32
CA SER A 269 1.02 -13.48 17.95
C SER A 269 0.34 -14.79 17.51
N GLU A 270 -0.98 -14.85 17.66
CA GLU A 270 -1.83 -15.92 17.10
C GLU A 270 -2.23 -15.62 15.64
N GLU A 271 -1.89 -14.45 15.11
CA GLU A 271 -2.22 -14.04 13.76
C GLU A 271 -1.22 -14.55 12.71
N TYR A 272 -1.75 -14.85 11.54
CA TYR A 272 -1.04 -15.29 10.35
C TYR A 272 -1.23 -14.27 9.24
N ILE A 273 -0.18 -14.10 8.45
CA ILE A 273 -0.20 -13.34 7.21
C ILE A 273 -0.29 -14.33 6.05
N LEU A 274 -1.29 -14.15 5.19
CA LEU A 274 -1.35 -14.76 3.87
C LEU A 274 -0.98 -13.68 2.85
N MET A 275 0.05 -13.96 2.07
CA MET A 275 0.53 -13.11 0.98
C MET A 275 0.45 -13.85 -0.36
N TYR A 276 0.19 -13.13 -1.45
CA TYR A 276 0.15 -13.70 -2.81
C TYR A 276 0.44 -12.66 -3.91
N ASP A 277 1.03 -13.14 -5.02
CA ASP A 277 1.41 -12.34 -6.19
C ASP A 277 0.18 -12.08 -7.08
N MET A 278 -0.23 -10.81 -7.19
CA MET A 278 -1.15 -10.34 -8.22
C MET A 278 -0.37 -10.11 -9.52
N TYR A 279 0.10 -11.20 -10.14
CA TYR A 279 1.13 -11.18 -11.19
C TYR A 279 0.82 -10.35 -12.45
N THR A 280 -0.45 -10.02 -12.68
CA THR A 280 -0.87 -9.12 -13.77
C THR A 280 -0.78 -7.63 -13.42
N LYS A 281 -0.66 -7.32 -12.14
CA LYS A 281 -0.54 -5.97 -11.57
C LYS A 281 0.90 -5.64 -11.15
N GLY A 282 1.73 -6.67 -10.95
CA GLY A 282 3.10 -6.50 -10.44
C GLY A 282 3.10 -6.07 -8.98
N GLU A 283 2.11 -6.52 -8.22
CA GLU A 283 1.86 -6.16 -6.82
C GLU A 283 1.62 -7.42 -6.00
N TYR A 284 1.91 -7.34 -4.71
CA TYR A 284 1.45 -8.32 -3.73
C TYR A 284 0.18 -7.83 -3.06
N GLN A 285 -0.67 -8.78 -2.65
CA GLN A 285 -1.69 -8.51 -1.64
C GLN A 285 -1.34 -9.27 -0.36
N PHE A 286 -1.45 -8.57 0.76
CA PHE A 286 -1.26 -9.08 2.10
C PHE A 286 -2.59 -9.09 2.84
N THR A 287 -2.84 -10.20 3.53
CA THR A 287 -4.03 -10.37 4.34
C THR A 287 -3.66 -10.94 5.69
N ARG A 288 -4.41 -10.59 6.74
CA ARG A 288 -4.27 -11.18 8.08
C ARG A 288 -5.43 -12.10 8.41
N SER A 289 -5.15 -13.14 9.19
CA SER A 289 -6.13 -14.08 9.72
C SER A 289 -5.66 -14.71 11.04
N SER A 290 -6.56 -14.96 11.98
CA SER A 290 -6.27 -15.75 13.19
C SER A 290 -6.71 -17.21 13.08
N ASP A 291 -7.44 -17.58 12.02
CA ASP A 291 -8.08 -18.90 11.87
C ASP A 291 -7.84 -19.54 10.50
N LEU A 292 -7.03 -18.89 9.65
CA LEU A 292 -6.72 -19.29 8.28
C LEU A 292 -7.96 -19.46 7.36
N ASN A 293 -9.11 -18.91 7.75
CA ASN A 293 -10.36 -18.98 6.98
C ASN A 293 -10.91 -17.59 6.66
N ASN A 294 -10.83 -16.66 7.61
CA ASN A 294 -11.29 -15.28 7.47
C ASN A 294 -10.09 -14.35 7.29
N PHE A 295 -10.00 -13.71 6.13
CA PHE A 295 -8.87 -12.86 5.75
C PHE A 295 -9.28 -11.40 5.64
N THR A 296 -8.48 -10.49 6.20
CA THR A 296 -8.66 -9.04 6.08
C THR A 296 -7.47 -8.44 5.34
N VAL A 297 -7.72 -7.60 4.32
CA VAL A 297 -6.67 -6.89 3.57
C VAL A 297 -5.92 -5.93 4.47
N ILE A 298 -4.60 -5.91 4.35
CA ILE A 298 -3.67 -5.06 5.13
C ILE A 298 -2.60 -4.43 4.21
N ASP A 299 -2.89 -4.27 2.92
CA ASP A 299 -1.96 -3.69 1.94
C ASP A 299 -1.47 -2.29 2.38
N GLU A 300 -2.35 -1.51 3.02
CA GLU A 300 -2.03 -0.18 3.55
C GLU A 300 -1.12 -0.21 4.79
N ASP A 301 -0.92 -1.36 5.44
CA ASP A 301 -0.03 -1.52 6.60
C ASP A 301 1.37 -2.00 6.19
N VAL A 302 1.48 -2.66 5.03
CA VAL A 302 2.74 -3.26 4.55
C VAL A 302 3.56 -2.25 3.74
N ARG A 303 4.88 -2.24 3.97
CA ARG A 303 5.83 -1.36 3.28
C ARG A 303 7.00 -2.19 2.75
N MET A 304 7.37 -1.94 1.49
CA MET A 304 8.49 -2.59 0.81
C MET A 304 9.22 -1.58 -0.07
N ASP A 305 10.55 -1.63 -0.08
CA ASP A 305 11.40 -0.85 -1.00
C ASP A 305 11.78 -1.62 -2.28
N PHE A 306 11.09 -2.73 -2.54
CA PHE A 306 11.29 -3.67 -3.65
C PHE A 306 9.96 -4.23 -4.17
N HIS A 307 10.00 -4.92 -5.31
CA HIS A 307 8.82 -5.54 -5.93
C HIS A 307 9.02 -7.06 -6.02
N PRO A 308 8.58 -7.84 -5.02
CA PRO A 308 8.77 -9.27 -5.01
C PRO A 308 7.80 -10.00 -5.95
N ARG A 309 8.14 -11.26 -6.24
CA ARG A 309 7.32 -12.30 -6.87
C ARG A 309 7.56 -13.63 -6.15
N HIS A 310 6.50 -14.44 -6.12
CA HIS A 310 6.36 -15.75 -5.46
C HIS A 310 7.55 -16.12 -4.53
N GLY A 311 7.33 -16.03 -3.23
CA GLY A 311 8.39 -16.27 -2.24
C GLY A 311 7.86 -16.71 -0.88
N THR A 312 8.75 -16.80 0.11
CA THR A 312 8.44 -17.31 1.45
C THR A 312 9.08 -16.44 2.53
N VAL A 313 8.37 -16.29 3.64
CA VAL A 313 8.84 -15.56 4.83
C VAL A 313 9.05 -16.55 5.98
N ILE A 314 10.21 -16.52 6.62
CA ILE A 314 10.48 -17.31 7.84
C ILE A 314 10.94 -16.41 9.00
N PRO A 315 10.64 -16.77 10.26
CA PRO A 315 11.22 -16.09 11.40
C PRO A 315 12.71 -16.42 11.55
N ILE A 316 13.48 -15.40 11.93
CA ILE A 316 14.92 -15.46 12.18
C ILE A 316 15.27 -14.87 13.54
N THR A 317 16.39 -15.33 14.09
CA THR A 317 16.95 -14.85 15.36
C THR A 317 17.77 -13.58 15.14
N ASN A 318 18.03 -12.83 16.22
CA ASN A 318 18.95 -11.68 16.17
C ASN A 318 20.33 -12.05 15.60
N THR A 319 20.91 -13.19 16.00
CA THR A 319 22.22 -13.61 15.47
C THR A 319 22.22 -13.89 13.97
N GLU A 320 21.09 -14.32 13.41
CA GLU A 320 20.94 -14.50 11.96
C GLU A 320 20.73 -13.18 11.24
N LEU A 321 19.90 -12.29 11.81
CA LEU A 321 19.71 -10.94 11.31
C LEU A 321 21.06 -10.19 11.24
N ASP A 322 21.82 -10.18 12.33
CA ASP A 322 23.15 -9.55 12.42
C ASP A 322 24.06 -10.05 11.29
N ARG A 323 24.03 -11.36 11.04
CA ARG A 323 24.86 -11.99 10.01
C ARG A 323 24.46 -11.54 8.61
N LEU A 324 23.16 -11.50 8.33
CA LEU A 324 22.62 -11.03 7.05
C LEU A 324 22.94 -9.55 6.82
N LEU A 325 22.74 -8.69 7.82
CA LEU A 325 23.06 -7.27 7.77
C LEU A 325 24.57 -7.03 7.60
N SER A 326 25.41 -7.77 8.32
CA SER A 326 26.87 -7.68 8.18
C SER A 326 27.32 -7.94 6.74
N LYS A 327 26.66 -8.91 6.07
CA LYS A 327 26.99 -9.33 4.72
C LYS A 327 26.41 -8.41 3.63
N TRP A 328 25.15 -8.02 3.77
CA TRP A 328 24.34 -7.41 2.71
C TRP A 328 23.53 -6.18 3.14
N GLY A 329 23.49 -5.86 4.44
CA GLY A 329 22.85 -4.65 4.93
C GLY A 329 23.64 -3.40 4.55
N ARG A 330 22.93 -2.28 4.37
CA ARG A 330 23.54 -0.98 4.09
C ARG A 330 23.10 0.03 5.14
N ALA A 331 24.04 0.83 5.60
CA ALA A 331 23.77 1.85 6.62
C ALA A 331 22.71 2.86 6.16
N ASP A 332 22.66 3.12 4.84
CA ASP A 332 21.70 4.03 4.21
C ASP A 332 20.26 3.52 4.38
N ASP A 333 20.04 2.24 4.13
CA ASP A 333 18.71 1.63 4.18
C ASP A 333 18.16 1.61 5.62
N LEU A 334 19.06 1.56 6.61
CA LEU A 334 18.70 1.50 8.03
C LEU A 334 18.50 2.88 8.67
N ILE A 335 19.37 3.86 8.38
CA ILE A 335 19.25 5.19 8.96
C ILE A 335 18.03 5.95 8.44
N GLY A 336 17.47 5.56 7.29
CA GLY A 336 16.24 6.14 6.76
C GLY A 336 14.97 5.76 7.54
N GLN A 337 15.05 4.81 8.48
CA GLN A 337 13.90 4.22 9.16
C GLN A 337 13.67 4.82 10.55
N ALA A 338 13.19 6.06 10.61
CA ALA A 338 12.78 6.70 11.85
C ALA A 338 11.29 6.45 12.11
N ALA A 339 10.93 5.94 13.29
CA ALA A 339 9.58 5.49 13.59
C ALA A 339 8.75 6.46 14.46
N ASN A 340 9.34 7.59 14.91
CA ASN A 340 8.62 8.52 15.77
C ASN A 340 7.36 9.07 15.06
N PRO A 341 6.16 8.98 15.68
CA PRO A 341 4.89 9.35 15.03
C PRO A 341 4.76 10.84 14.70
N ALA A 342 5.61 11.71 15.28
CA ALA A 342 5.67 13.12 14.90
C ALA A 342 6.34 13.32 13.53
N ILE A 343 7.09 12.34 13.01
CA ILE A 343 7.78 12.41 11.72
C ILE A 343 6.76 12.21 10.59
N LYS A 344 6.86 13.04 9.56
CA LYS A 344 6.14 12.85 8.29
C LYS A 344 6.88 11.80 7.46
N ALA A 345 6.56 10.53 7.71
CA ALA A 345 7.30 9.38 7.17
C ALA A 345 7.50 9.42 5.63
N ASN A 346 6.46 9.79 4.87
CA ASN A 346 6.55 9.92 3.41
C ASN A 346 7.54 10.98 2.92
N ASN A 347 7.94 11.91 3.80
CA ASN A 347 8.77 13.06 3.48
C ASN A 347 10.21 12.97 4.03
N ILE A 348 10.60 11.83 4.61
CA ILE A 348 11.99 11.59 5.03
C ILE A 348 12.91 11.71 3.82
N TYR A 349 13.94 12.54 3.92
CA TYR A 349 14.91 12.76 2.84
C TYR A 349 16.31 12.31 3.25
N LEU A 350 16.82 11.27 2.57
CA LEU A 350 18.17 10.75 2.75
C LEU A 350 19.01 11.02 1.50
N ASP A 351 20.00 11.91 1.62
CA ASP A 351 21.06 12.05 0.63
C ASP A 351 22.23 11.13 1.01
N THR A 352 22.32 9.99 0.30
CA THR A 352 23.36 8.98 0.54
C THR A 352 24.76 9.43 0.13
N GLN A 353 24.89 10.41 -0.77
CA GLN A 353 26.15 10.95 -1.26
C GLN A 353 26.77 11.91 -0.24
N SER A 354 25.98 12.82 0.31
CA SER A 354 26.43 13.74 1.35
C SER A 354 26.30 13.17 2.77
N SER A 355 25.62 12.02 2.92
CA SER A 355 25.29 11.40 4.21
C SER A 355 24.50 12.35 5.11
N THR A 356 23.49 13.02 4.54
CA THR A 356 22.56 13.86 5.30
C THR A 356 21.19 13.22 5.33
N LEU A 357 20.55 13.26 6.49
CA LEU A 357 19.18 12.82 6.68
C LEU A 357 18.36 14.00 7.21
N LEU A 358 17.22 14.25 6.61
CA LEU A 358 16.24 15.20 7.08
C LEU A 358 14.97 14.46 7.49
N LEU A 359 14.56 14.68 8.74
CA LEU A 359 13.35 14.16 9.35
C LEU A 359 12.35 15.32 9.52
N PRO A 360 11.41 15.49 8.59
CA PRO A 360 10.38 16.50 8.74
C PRO A 360 9.38 16.07 9.80
N VAL A 361 9.03 16.98 10.72
CA VAL A 361 8.09 16.69 11.82
C VAL A 361 6.86 17.60 11.79
N GLN A 362 5.82 17.14 12.47
CA GLN A 362 4.58 17.86 12.66
C GLN A 362 4.80 19.19 13.41
N PRO A 363 3.97 20.22 13.14
CA PRO A 363 4.04 21.50 13.85
C PRO A 363 3.89 21.32 15.37
N GLY A 364 4.68 22.07 16.14
CA GLY A 364 4.66 22.04 17.61
C GLY A 364 5.44 20.89 18.25
N THR A 365 6.22 20.15 17.47
CA THR A 365 7.11 19.08 17.98
C THR A 365 8.25 19.67 18.83
N ASP A 366 8.49 19.12 20.02
CA ASP A 366 9.61 19.55 20.87
C ASP A 366 10.95 19.03 20.35
N LEU A 367 11.74 19.91 19.75
CA LEU A 367 13.06 19.58 19.20
C LEU A 367 14.19 19.53 20.24
N THR A 368 13.95 19.98 21.48
CA THR A 368 15.02 20.07 22.51
C THR A 368 15.36 18.73 23.15
N ALA A 369 14.48 17.74 22.99
CA ALA A 369 14.64 16.37 23.47
C ALA A 369 13.87 15.40 22.56
N PHE A 370 14.13 15.47 21.26
CA PHE A 370 13.46 14.64 20.25
C PHE A 370 14.21 13.31 20.06
N ASP A 371 13.49 12.20 20.09
CA ASP A 371 14.02 10.89 19.73
C ASP A 371 13.45 10.49 18.36
N PRO A 372 14.28 10.37 17.31
CA PRO A 372 13.83 9.86 16.02
C PRO A 372 13.22 8.45 16.07
N GLU A 373 13.52 7.68 17.14
CA GLU A 373 13.07 6.29 17.28
C GLU A 373 13.48 5.45 16.05
N PHE A 374 14.76 5.55 15.66
CA PHE A 374 15.30 4.68 14.61
C PHE A 374 15.15 3.22 15.02
N SER A 375 14.77 2.37 14.05
CA SER A 375 14.58 0.93 14.29
C SER A 375 15.78 0.30 14.99
N ASP A 376 15.52 -0.46 16.05
CA ASP A 376 16.54 -1.20 16.81
C ASP A 376 16.82 -2.54 16.12
N TRP A 377 17.57 -2.48 15.02
CA TRP A 377 18.04 -3.68 14.35
C TRP A 377 19.16 -4.30 15.18
N ALA A 378 19.05 -5.58 15.53
CA ALA A 378 20.16 -6.28 16.15
C ALA A 378 21.43 -6.17 15.27
N GLY A 379 22.58 -6.06 15.92
CA GLY A 379 23.87 -5.89 15.24
C GLY A 379 24.12 -4.49 14.67
N LEU A 380 23.12 -3.60 14.71
CA LEU A 380 23.26 -2.19 14.36
C LEU A 380 23.72 -1.39 15.56
N GLY A 381 24.96 -0.94 15.54
CA GLY A 381 25.45 0.09 16.44
C GLY A 381 25.01 1.46 15.97
N LEU A 382 23.96 2.02 16.57
CA LEU A 382 23.53 3.40 16.33
C LEU A 382 23.93 4.30 17.50
N ALA A 383 24.60 5.41 17.21
CA ALA A 383 24.98 6.41 18.21
C ALA A 383 24.86 7.83 17.68
N PRO A 384 24.33 8.80 18.43
CA PRO A 384 23.79 8.65 19.79
C PRO A 384 22.46 7.86 19.79
N ALA A 385 22.14 7.26 20.93
CA ALA A 385 20.85 6.61 21.15
C ALA A 385 19.97 7.50 22.03
N GLY A 386 18.65 7.38 21.87
CA GLY A 386 17.67 8.11 22.65
C GLY A 386 17.52 9.59 22.26
N PRO A 387 16.77 10.36 23.05
CA PRO A 387 16.46 11.76 22.77
C PRO A 387 17.69 12.65 22.61
N GLN A 388 17.70 13.48 21.57
CA GLN A 388 18.72 14.49 21.29
C GLN A 388 18.13 15.91 21.17
N ASP A 389 18.98 16.92 21.26
CA ASP A 389 18.61 18.32 21.01
C ASP A 389 18.91 18.69 19.56
N PHE A 390 17.86 18.85 18.75
CA PHE A 390 17.94 19.28 17.36
C PHE A 390 17.64 20.79 17.20
N SER A 391 17.32 21.50 18.29
CA SER A 391 16.98 22.92 18.23
C SER A 391 18.15 23.84 17.84
N ASP A 392 19.38 23.36 18.06
CA ASP A 392 20.64 24.02 17.65
C ASP A 392 21.16 23.56 16.28
N GLY A 393 20.42 22.70 15.56
CA GLY A 393 20.74 22.19 14.22
C GLY A 393 20.99 20.68 14.17
N PRO A 394 21.59 20.19 13.06
CA PRO A 394 21.75 18.76 12.83
C PRO A 394 22.65 18.05 13.86
N VAL A 395 22.27 16.83 14.23
CA VAL A 395 23.02 15.95 15.13
C VAL A 395 23.74 14.87 14.31
N SER A 396 24.98 14.55 14.66
CA SER A 396 25.73 13.48 14.00
C SER A 396 25.32 12.10 14.53
N TYR A 397 24.85 11.22 13.66
CA TYR A 397 24.56 9.82 13.95
C TYR A 397 25.56 8.90 13.24
N THR A 398 26.21 8.01 13.97
CA THR A 398 27.07 6.97 13.42
C THR A 398 26.33 5.64 13.43
N VAL A 399 26.24 5.03 12.25
CA VAL A 399 25.76 3.68 12.02
C VAL A 399 26.98 2.76 11.88
N ALA A 400 27.07 1.76 12.73
CA ALA A 400 28.10 0.74 12.70
C ALA A 400 27.43 -0.63 12.53
N MET A 401 27.91 -1.42 11.59
CA MET A 401 27.53 -2.83 11.42
C MET A 401 28.78 -3.69 11.53
N GLU A 402 28.63 -4.90 12.06
CA GLU A 402 29.75 -5.81 12.17
C GLU A 402 30.34 -6.11 10.77
N GLY A 403 31.67 -6.12 10.67
CA GLY A 403 32.39 -6.36 9.41
C GLY A 403 32.39 -5.18 8.42
N GLN A 404 31.65 -4.11 8.67
CA GLN A 404 31.59 -2.92 7.81
C GLN A 404 32.28 -1.70 8.45
N GLN A 405 32.68 -0.73 7.63
CA GLN A 405 33.17 0.55 8.15
C GLN A 405 31.98 1.39 8.64
N PRO A 406 32.04 1.96 9.87
CA PRO A 406 30.97 2.83 10.35
C PRO A 406 30.77 4.03 9.42
N LYS A 407 29.51 4.37 9.13
CA LYS A 407 29.12 5.53 8.33
C LYS A 407 28.45 6.56 9.25
N THR A 408 28.80 7.82 9.09
CA THR A 408 28.25 8.92 9.91
C THR A 408 27.37 9.80 9.05
N TYR A 409 26.20 10.13 9.60
CA TYR A 409 25.18 10.95 8.98
C TYR A 409 25.00 12.24 9.77
N SER A 410 24.73 13.33 9.07
CA SER A 410 24.23 14.57 9.67
C SER A 410 22.70 14.54 9.62
N VAL A 411 22.07 14.32 10.76
CA VAL A 411 20.60 14.17 10.89
C VAL A 411 19.99 15.49 11.34
N ALA A 412 19.13 16.08 10.53
CA ALA A 412 18.33 17.25 10.86
C ALA A 412 16.89 16.85 11.17
N VAL A 413 16.27 17.51 12.14
CA VAL A 413 14.84 17.41 12.42
C VAL A 413 14.25 18.80 12.25
N GLU A 414 13.27 18.95 11.37
CA GLU A 414 12.70 20.25 11.02
C GLU A 414 11.17 20.22 11.07
N GLU A 415 10.56 21.18 11.77
CA GLU A 415 9.12 21.41 11.62
C GLU A 415 8.82 21.88 10.20
N ARG A 416 7.88 21.20 9.53
CA ARG A 416 7.42 21.56 8.19
C ARG A 416 5.92 21.47 8.15
N ASN A 417 5.22 22.55 7.79
CA ASN A 417 3.76 22.55 7.79
C ASN A 417 3.18 21.98 6.49
N ASN A 418 3.96 21.91 5.40
CA ASN A 418 3.62 21.14 4.20
C ASN A 418 4.33 19.76 4.17
N PRO A 419 3.70 18.70 3.62
CA PRO A 419 2.29 18.65 3.26
C PRO A 419 1.37 18.76 4.50
N VAL A 420 0.20 19.38 4.35
CA VAL A 420 -0.71 19.65 5.48
C VAL A 420 -1.50 18.42 5.92
N LEU A 421 -1.65 17.43 5.04
CA LEU A 421 -2.31 16.16 5.32
C LEU A 421 -1.30 15.01 5.29
N ALA A 422 -1.40 14.08 6.24
CA ALA A 422 -0.54 12.91 6.29
C ALA A 422 -1.09 11.79 5.38
N GLY A 423 -0.28 11.32 4.43
CA GLY A 423 -0.68 10.30 3.44
C GLY A 423 -0.76 10.87 2.02
N TYR A 424 -1.30 10.09 1.09
CA TYR A 424 -1.46 10.50 -0.31
C TYR A 424 -2.86 11.06 -0.55
N TYR A 425 -2.92 12.34 -0.86
CA TYR A 425 -4.16 13.07 -1.11
C TYR A 425 -3.95 14.08 -2.22
N ALA A 426 -5.00 14.29 -2.99
CA ALA A 426 -4.95 15.18 -4.14
C ALA A 426 -6.24 15.97 -4.30
N ASP A 427 -6.26 16.80 -5.33
CA ASP A 427 -7.44 17.54 -5.78
C ASP A 427 -8.23 18.21 -4.62
N PRO A 428 -7.57 19.01 -3.75
CA PRO A 428 -8.17 19.47 -2.52
C PRO A 428 -9.16 20.62 -2.75
N ASP A 429 -10.42 20.44 -2.32
CA ASP A 429 -11.33 21.56 -2.07
C ASP A 429 -11.28 21.99 -0.61
N ALA A 430 -11.44 23.30 -0.35
CA ALA A 430 -11.27 23.87 0.97
C ALA A 430 -12.38 24.85 1.34
N LEU A 431 -12.96 24.65 2.53
CA LEU A 431 -14.10 25.43 3.04
C LEU A 431 -13.76 25.99 4.43
N TYR A 432 -14.11 27.25 4.70
CA TYR A 432 -14.38 27.68 6.07
C TYR A 432 -15.88 27.54 6.34
N SER A 433 -16.25 26.75 7.33
CA SER A 433 -17.64 26.56 7.72
C SER A 433 -18.05 27.59 8.76
N GLU A 434 -19.03 28.43 8.42
CA GLU A 434 -19.61 29.42 9.33
C GLU A 434 -20.39 28.75 10.47
N ASN A 435 -20.98 27.58 10.20
CA ASN A 435 -21.71 26.80 11.20
C ASN A 435 -20.80 26.30 12.34
N THR A 436 -19.62 25.78 11.99
CA THR A 436 -18.71 25.14 12.96
C THR A 436 -17.58 26.06 13.40
N GLY A 437 -17.29 27.11 12.64
CA GLY A 437 -16.18 28.04 12.86
C GLY A 437 -14.81 27.37 12.72
N LYS A 438 -14.67 26.45 11.76
CA LYS A 438 -13.47 25.68 11.43
C LYS A 438 -13.24 25.66 9.92
N PHE A 439 -12.00 25.37 9.53
CA PHE A 439 -11.62 25.05 8.17
C PHE A 439 -11.76 23.56 7.88
N TYR A 440 -12.04 23.22 6.63
CA TYR A 440 -12.15 21.85 6.13
C TYR A 440 -11.42 21.70 4.80
N ILE A 441 -10.79 20.55 4.58
CA ILE A 441 -10.26 20.11 3.29
C ILE A 441 -10.92 18.79 2.89
N TYR A 442 -11.31 18.70 1.64
CA TYR A 442 -11.92 17.55 1.00
C TYR A 442 -11.07 17.15 -0.22
N PRO A 443 -10.21 16.15 -0.10
CA PRO A 443 -9.37 15.70 -1.21
C PRO A 443 -9.92 14.44 -1.90
N THR A 444 -9.39 14.16 -3.09
CA THR A 444 -9.28 12.79 -3.62
C THR A 444 -8.40 11.96 -2.69
N SER A 445 -8.85 10.75 -2.32
CA SER A 445 -7.98 9.73 -1.70
C SER A 445 -7.03 9.18 -2.77
N ASP A 446 -5.74 9.54 -2.71
CA ASP A 446 -4.71 9.20 -3.70
C ASP A 446 -3.88 7.99 -3.23
N GLY A 447 -2.79 7.63 -3.93
CA GLY A 447 -1.99 6.44 -3.61
C GLY A 447 -2.51 5.14 -4.25
N PHE A 448 -3.62 5.21 -4.99
CA PHE A 448 -4.21 4.08 -5.70
C PHE A 448 -3.83 4.08 -7.18
N ASN A 449 -3.33 2.95 -7.66
CA ASN A 449 -2.89 2.78 -9.04
C ASN A 449 -3.97 3.21 -10.07
N GLY A 450 -3.65 4.23 -10.88
CA GLY A 450 -4.58 4.76 -11.88
C GLY A 450 -5.79 5.51 -11.29
N TRP A 451 -5.62 6.12 -10.12
CA TRP A 451 -6.66 6.84 -9.38
C TRP A 451 -7.88 5.95 -9.09
N SER A 452 -7.66 4.70 -8.69
CA SER A 452 -8.76 3.74 -8.49
C SER A 452 -9.48 3.86 -7.14
N GLY A 453 -9.13 4.84 -6.30
CA GLY A 453 -9.79 5.09 -5.02
C GLY A 453 -11.31 5.21 -5.17
N THR A 454 -12.04 4.73 -4.15
CA THR A 454 -13.51 4.61 -4.16
C THR A 454 -14.19 5.44 -3.08
N TYR A 455 -13.43 6.12 -2.22
CA TYR A 455 -13.98 6.84 -1.08
C TYR A 455 -13.36 8.23 -0.92
N PHE A 456 -14.09 9.10 -0.24
CA PHE A 456 -13.66 10.45 0.13
C PHE A 456 -13.51 10.58 1.64
N LYS A 457 -12.54 11.38 2.08
CA LYS A 457 -12.35 11.79 3.47
C LYS A 457 -12.56 13.29 3.64
N ALA A 458 -12.74 13.72 4.88
CA ALA A 458 -12.67 15.13 5.27
C ALA A 458 -11.60 15.35 6.32
N PHE A 459 -10.98 16.53 6.30
CA PHE A 459 -10.02 16.95 7.31
C PHE A 459 -10.47 18.29 7.89
N SER A 460 -10.45 18.46 9.21
CA SER A 460 -10.82 19.73 9.84
C SER A 460 -9.65 20.39 10.55
N SER A 461 -9.62 21.73 10.57
CA SER A 461 -8.59 22.50 11.26
C SER A 461 -9.15 23.76 11.91
N PRO A 462 -8.70 24.13 13.12
CA PRO A 462 -9.03 25.41 13.73
C PRO A 462 -8.18 26.57 13.18
N ASP A 463 -7.06 26.30 12.51
CA ASP A 463 -6.01 27.29 12.24
C ASP A 463 -5.21 27.06 10.94
N LEU A 464 -5.69 26.19 10.04
CA LEU A 464 -5.06 25.79 8.77
C LEU A 464 -3.74 25.03 8.88
N VAL A 465 -3.25 24.75 10.09
CA VAL A 465 -1.99 24.04 10.32
C VAL A 465 -2.22 22.73 11.06
N ASN A 466 -3.06 22.75 12.09
CA ASN A 466 -3.38 21.57 12.88
C ASN A 466 -4.62 20.87 12.31
N TRP A 467 -4.42 19.79 11.55
CA TRP A 467 -5.48 19.05 10.87
C TRP A 467 -5.88 17.77 11.60
N THR A 468 -7.19 17.51 11.67
CA THR A 468 -7.78 16.26 12.17
C THR A 468 -8.37 15.50 10.99
N ASP A 469 -8.00 14.22 10.81
CA ASP A 469 -8.70 13.31 9.88
C ASP A 469 -10.07 12.97 10.49
N GLU A 470 -11.15 13.39 9.82
CA GLU A 470 -12.54 13.17 10.25
C GLU A 470 -13.09 11.84 9.71
N GLY A 471 -12.26 11.06 9.00
CA GLY A 471 -12.59 9.75 8.45
C GLY A 471 -13.29 9.80 7.09
N VAL A 472 -13.79 8.65 6.66
CA VAL A 472 -14.51 8.49 5.39
C VAL A 472 -15.90 9.12 5.50
N ILE A 473 -16.20 10.04 4.57
CA ILE A 473 -17.46 10.80 4.55
C ILE A 473 -18.45 10.32 3.48
N LEU A 474 -17.94 9.64 2.45
CA LEU A 474 -18.70 9.05 1.35
C LEU A 474 -17.88 7.93 0.69
N ASP A 475 -18.45 6.74 0.54
CA ASP A 475 -17.84 5.58 -0.12
C ASP A 475 -18.71 5.15 -1.31
N LEU A 476 -18.16 5.19 -2.52
CA LEU A 476 -18.90 4.89 -3.75
C LEU A 476 -19.46 3.46 -3.78
N GLU A 477 -18.78 2.49 -3.17
CA GLU A 477 -19.24 1.10 -3.20
C GLU A 477 -20.42 0.86 -2.23
N LYS A 478 -20.54 1.70 -1.20
CA LYS A 478 -21.55 1.58 -0.14
C LYS A 478 -22.71 2.54 -0.32
N ASP A 479 -22.42 3.78 -0.69
CA ASP A 479 -23.32 4.92 -0.56
C ASP A 479 -23.87 5.41 -1.90
N VAL A 480 -23.30 4.98 -3.04
CA VAL A 480 -23.66 5.48 -4.38
C VAL A 480 -24.11 4.35 -5.31
N GLU A 481 -25.39 4.32 -5.67
CA GLU A 481 -25.95 3.21 -6.48
C GLU A 481 -25.56 3.25 -7.96
N TRP A 482 -25.22 4.43 -8.50
CA TRP A 482 -25.05 4.64 -9.94
C TRP A 482 -23.58 4.62 -10.42
N ALA A 483 -22.61 4.61 -9.51
CA ALA A 483 -21.17 4.51 -9.78
C ALA A 483 -20.41 3.99 -8.56
N ASN A 484 -19.44 3.12 -8.77
CA ASN A 484 -18.71 2.40 -7.71
C ASN A 484 -17.17 2.45 -7.86
N ARG A 485 -16.66 3.42 -8.63
CA ARG A 485 -15.21 3.56 -8.88
C ARG A 485 -14.82 5.00 -9.11
N ASN A 486 -13.52 5.28 -8.91
CA ASN A 486 -12.90 6.54 -9.32
C ASN A 486 -13.56 7.76 -8.64
N ALA A 487 -13.47 7.79 -7.31
CA ALA A 487 -13.91 8.89 -6.45
C ALA A 487 -12.91 10.05 -6.54
N TRP A 488 -13.20 11.07 -7.37
CA TRP A 488 -12.24 12.14 -7.68
C TRP A 488 -12.78 13.55 -7.42
N ALA A 489 -11.84 14.45 -7.12
CA ALA A 489 -11.93 15.91 -7.22
C ALA A 489 -13.28 16.45 -6.73
N PRO A 490 -13.52 16.47 -5.41
CA PRO A 490 -14.76 16.99 -4.90
C PRO A 490 -14.77 18.52 -4.86
N CYS A 491 -15.95 19.11 -4.69
CA CYS A 491 -16.10 20.45 -4.13
C CYS A 491 -17.32 20.49 -3.20
N ILE A 492 -17.37 21.47 -2.30
CA ILE A 492 -18.44 21.58 -1.32
C ILE A 492 -19.09 22.97 -1.29
N LEU A 493 -20.40 22.99 -1.08
CA LEU A 493 -21.17 24.19 -0.79
C LEU A 493 -21.78 24.08 0.62
N GLU A 494 -21.51 25.07 1.48
CA GLU A 494 -22.28 25.32 2.70
C GLU A 494 -23.38 26.35 2.39
N ALA A 495 -24.63 26.01 2.70
CA ALA A 495 -25.77 26.89 2.47
C ALA A 495 -26.83 26.77 3.58
N GLU A 496 -27.55 27.86 3.84
CA GLU A 496 -28.75 27.81 4.69
C GLU A 496 -29.97 27.42 3.86
N VAL A 497 -30.64 26.32 4.23
CA VAL A 497 -31.89 25.85 3.65
C VAL A 497 -32.93 25.78 4.76
N ASP A 498 -34.04 26.52 4.59
CA ASP A 498 -35.11 26.64 5.59
C ASP A 498 -34.62 27.05 7.01
N GLY A 499 -33.53 27.83 7.07
CA GLY A 499 -32.92 28.31 8.31
C GLY A 499 -32.01 27.31 9.01
N GLU A 500 -31.68 26.19 8.36
CA GLU A 500 -30.70 25.21 8.82
C GLU A 500 -29.50 25.16 7.88
N TRP A 501 -28.30 24.99 8.43
CA TRP A 501 -27.11 24.72 7.63
C TRP A 501 -27.22 23.36 6.95
N LYS A 502 -26.94 23.34 5.65
CA LYS A 502 -26.82 22.14 4.81
C LYS A 502 -25.51 22.20 4.03
N TYR A 503 -24.98 21.02 3.74
CA TYR A 503 -23.76 20.82 2.97
C TYR A 503 -24.10 20.04 1.71
N PHE A 504 -23.74 20.58 0.55
CA PHE A 504 -23.87 19.92 -0.75
C PHE A 504 -22.46 19.57 -1.25
N TYR A 505 -22.17 18.27 -1.28
CA TYR A 505 -20.88 17.72 -1.66
C TYR A 505 -20.96 17.18 -3.08
N TYR A 506 -20.30 17.86 -4.01
CA TYR A 506 -20.22 17.47 -5.41
C TYR A 506 -18.94 16.69 -5.62
N PHE A 507 -19.01 15.65 -6.44
CA PHE A 507 -17.87 14.75 -6.62
C PHE A 507 -17.90 14.09 -7.99
N THR A 508 -16.74 13.67 -8.48
CA THR A 508 -16.65 12.83 -9.66
C THR A 508 -16.69 11.34 -9.26
N ALA A 509 -17.49 10.54 -9.96
CA ALA A 509 -17.50 9.09 -9.88
C ALA A 509 -17.66 8.49 -11.29
N ALA A 510 -16.75 7.60 -11.68
CA ALA A 510 -16.73 6.99 -13.03
C ALA A 510 -16.91 8.02 -14.18
N GLN A 511 -16.21 9.16 -14.09
CA GLN A 511 -16.22 10.25 -15.07
C GLN A 511 -17.61 10.89 -15.29
N LYS A 512 -18.41 10.94 -14.23
CA LYS A 512 -19.65 11.71 -14.12
C LYS A 512 -19.64 12.44 -12.79
N ILE A 513 -20.44 13.49 -12.66
CA ILE A 513 -20.48 14.31 -11.46
C ILE A 513 -21.77 14.01 -10.69
N GLY A 514 -21.64 13.69 -9.41
CA GLY A 514 -22.72 13.49 -8.45
C GLY A 514 -22.87 14.65 -7.47
N VAL A 515 -23.92 14.59 -6.65
CA VAL A 515 -24.11 15.46 -5.48
C VAL A 515 -24.71 14.65 -4.34
N ALA A 516 -24.14 14.80 -3.16
CA ALA A 516 -24.62 14.24 -1.91
C ALA A 516 -24.89 15.36 -0.89
N THR A 517 -25.86 15.18 0.00
CA THR A 517 -26.27 16.21 0.98
C THR A 517 -26.03 15.73 2.41
N SER A 518 -25.64 16.65 3.31
CA SER A 518 -25.54 16.40 4.75
C SER A 518 -25.95 17.60 5.59
N ASP A 519 -26.21 17.35 6.87
CA ASP A 519 -26.41 18.37 7.92
C ASP A 519 -25.09 18.73 8.64
N SER A 520 -23.99 18.06 8.27
CA SER A 520 -22.65 18.23 8.87
C SER A 520 -21.58 18.30 7.77
N PRO A 521 -20.52 19.12 7.93
CA PRO A 521 -19.41 19.16 6.98
C PRO A 521 -18.62 17.84 6.93
N THR A 522 -18.81 16.94 7.88
CA THR A 522 -18.15 15.62 7.98
C THR A 522 -19.11 14.45 7.75
N GLY A 523 -20.29 14.73 7.19
CA GLY A 523 -21.28 13.68 6.92
C GLY A 523 -22.04 13.19 8.15
N PRO A 524 -22.79 12.07 8.01
CA PRO A 524 -22.88 11.23 6.81
C PRO A 524 -23.50 11.99 5.63
N PHE A 525 -22.95 11.79 4.44
CA PHE A 525 -23.51 12.32 3.20
C PHE A 525 -24.47 11.32 2.56
N VAL A 526 -25.58 11.82 2.03
CA VAL A 526 -26.58 11.01 1.33
C VAL A 526 -26.59 11.39 -0.15
N ASP A 527 -26.21 10.46 -1.02
CA ASP A 527 -26.23 10.66 -2.48
C ASP A 527 -27.64 10.97 -2.99
N SER A 528 -27.71 11.82 -4.02
CA SER A 528 -28.97 12.18 -4.68
C SER A 528 -29.60 11.04 -5.50
N GLY A 529 -28.89 9.92 -5.67
CA GLY A 529 -29.35 8.70 -6.37
C GLY A 529 -29.08 8.71 -7.87
N GLN A 530 -28.52 9.78 -8.42
CA GLN A 530 -28.17 9.90 -9.84
C GLN A 530 -27.04 10.91 -10.06
N ALA A 531 -26.37 10.82 -11.20
CA ALA A 531 -25.40 11.84 -11.61
C ALA A 531 -26.13 13.19 -11.87
N LEU A 532 -25.57 14.28 -11.32
CA LEU A 532 -25.92 15.66 -11.62
C LEU A 532 -25.53 16.00 -13.07
N VAL A 533 -24.33 15.59 -13.51
CA VAL A 533 -23.86 15.73 -14.89
C VAL A 533 -23.30 14.40 -15.37
N GLY A 534 -23.93 13.82 -16.38
CA GLY A 534 -23.57 12.49 -16.90
C GLY A 534 -22.94 12.47 -18.30
N GLU A 535 -23.00 13.58 -19.03
CA GLU A 535 -22.58 13.66 -20.44
C GLU A 535 -21.91 15.00 -20.74
N ASN A 536 -21.03 15.03 -21.73
CA ASN A 536 -20.42 16.27 -22.20
C ASN A 536 -21.48 17.20 -22.79
N PRO A 537 -21.37 18.53 -22.59
CA PRO A 537 -22.31 19.48 -23.15
C PRO A 537 -22.41 19.41 -24.68
N ALA A 538 -23.57 19.77 -25.23
CA ALA A 538 -23.80 19.77 -26.66
C ALA A 538 -22.77 20.63 -27.41
N GLY A 539 -22.09 20.04 -28.39
CA GLY A 539 -21.05 20.71 -29.20
C GLY A 539 -19.62 20.53 -28.68
N VAL A 540 -19.43 19.92 -27.51
CA VAL A 540 -18.12 19.53 -26.99
C VAL A 540 -17.74 18.15 -27.54
N GLY A 541 -16.69 18.09 -28.37
CA GLY A 541 -16.30 16.89 -29.12
C GLY A 541 -15.30 15.96 -28.44
N GLY A 542 -14.82 16.29 -27.24
CA GLY A 542 -13.82 15.54 -26.47
C GLY A 542 -13.76 16.02 -25.01
N GLY A 543 -12.81 15.51 -24.22
CA GLY A 543 -12.71 15.84 -22.80
C GLY A 543 -13.63 14.98 -21.91
N GLN A 544 -13.63 15.28 -20.60
CA GLN A 544 -14.34 14.48 -19.59
C GLN A 544 -15.21 15.34 -18.67
N VAL A 545 -16.27 14.74 -18.12
CA VAL A 545 -17.18 15.34 -17.13
C VAL A 545 -16.64 15.07 -15.73
N ILE A 546 -15.65 15.87 -15.33
CA ILE A 546 -14.95 15.75 -14.04
C ILE A 546 -14.67 17.14 -13.46
N ASP A 547 -14.06 17.18 -12.28
CA ASP A 547 -13.58 18.38 -11.58
C ASP A 547 -14.69 19.42 -11.40
N PRO A 548 -15.78 19.07 -10.67
CA PRO A 548 -16.81 20.01 -10.31
C PRO A 548 -16.27 21.14 -9.44
N GLU A 549 -16.80 22.33 -9.62
CA GLU A 549 -16.57 23.49 -8.78
C GLU A 549 -17.88 24.25 -8.56
N VAL A 550 -18.10 24.74 -7.34
CA VAL A 550 -19.34 25.42 -6.94
C VAL A 550 -19.03 26.78 -6.33
N PHE A 551 -19.74 27.82 -6.76
CA PHE A 551 -19.51 29.18 -6.30
C PHE A 551 -20.81 29.96 -6.17
N THR A 552 -21.07 30.50 -4.98
CA THR A 552 -22.18 31.44 -4.74
C THR A 552 -21.69 32.87 -4.95
N ASP A 553 -22.30 33.56 -5.93
CA ASP A 553 -21.99 34.94 -6.24
C ASP A 553 -22.46 35.88 -5.12
N PRO A 554 -21.56 36.56 -4.40
CA PRO A 554 -21.94 37.45 -3.30
C PRO A 554 -22.69 38.71 -3.79
N GLN A 555 -22.67 39.02 -5.10
CA GLN A 555 -23.38 40.17 -5.64
C GLN A 555 -24.85 39.88 -5.94
N SER A 556 -25.15 38.72 -6.53
CA SER A 556 -26.52 38.34 -6.93
C SER A 556 -27.21 37.36 -5.99
N GLY A 557 -26.44 36.63 -5.17
CA GLY A 557 -26.93 35.52 -4.35
C GLY A 557 -27.22 34.24 -5.14
N LYS A 558 -26.90 34.20 -6.44
CA LYS A 558 -27.04 33.00 -7.28
C LYS A 558 -25.84 32.07 -7.13
N THR A 559 -26.07 30.77 -7.21
CA THR A 559 -25.01 29.77 -7.22
C THR A 559 -24.74 29.28 -8.64
N TYR A 560 -23.46 29.17 -8.97
CA TYR A 560 -22.93 28.73 -10.26
C TYR A 560 -22.14 27.43 -10.07
N PHE A 561 -22.23 26.57 -11.07
CA PHE A 561 -21.54 25.29 -11.13
C PHE A 561 -20.66 25.24 -12.36
N TYR A 562 -19.43 24.77 -12.19
CA TYR A 562 -18.39 24.69 -13.22
C TYR A 562 -17.83 23.28 -13.27
N TRP A 563 -17.42 22.82 -14.45
CA TRP A 563 -16.79 21.51 -14.59
C TRP A 563 -16.05 21.36 -15.90
N GLY A 564 -15.18 20.35 -15.96
CA GLY A 564 -14.69 19.76 -17.21
C GLY A 564 -13.17 19.61 -17.27
N ASN A 565 -12.75 18.54 -17.95
CA ASN A 565 -11.37 18.33 -18.41
C ASN A 565 -11.32 18.47 -19.94
N GLY A 566 -10.39 19.29 -20.45
CA GLY A 566 -10.26 19.66 -21.85
C GLY A 566 -11.27 20.70 -22.35
N TYR A 567 -12.25 21.05 -21.53
CA TYR A 567 -13.19 22.15 -21.71
C TYR A 567 -13.62 22.69 -20.35
N LEU A 568 -14.08 23.95 -20.30
CA LEU A 568 -14.74 24.51 -19.13
C LEU A 568 -16.20 24.81 -19.45
N ALA A 569 -17.11 24.16 -18.74
CA ALA A 569 -18.54 24.47 -18.76
C ALA A 569 -18.95 25.22 -17.49
N ALA A 570 -20.02 26.01 -17.59
CA ALA A 570 -20.63 26.71 -16.47
C ALA A 570 -22.15 26.76 -16.63
N ALA A 571 -22.89 26.64 -15.53
CA ALA A 571 -24.33 26.85 -15.47
C ALA A 571 -24.75 27.42 -14.09
N GLU A 572 -25.91 28.06 -14.00
CA GLU A 572 -26.53 28.35 -12.71
C GLU A 572 -27.09 27.05 -12.10
N LEU A 573 -26.94 26.86 -10.78
CA LEU A 573 -27.73 25.88 -10.03
C LEU A 573 -29.13 26.43 -9.78
N ASN A 574 -30.12 25.53 -9.72
CA ASN A 574 -31.43 25.87 -9.17
C ASN A 574 -31.37 25.98 -7.65
N ASP A 575 -32.42 26.55 -7.04
CA ASP A 575 -32.49 26.79 -5.59
C ASP A 575 -32.42 25.52 -4.72
N ASP A 576 -32.54 24.33 -5.32
CA ASP A 576 -32.37 23.05 -4.63
C ASP A 576 -30.90 22.61 -4.49
N TYR A 577 -29.97 23.31 -5.15
CA TYR A 577 -28.53 23.01 -5.24
C TYR A 577 -28.18 21.62 -5.79
N THR A 578 -29.17 20.83 -6.19
CA THR A 578 -29.01 19.46 -6.72
C THR A 578 -29.47 19.33 -8.16
N SER A 579 -29.76 20.44 -8.84
CA SER A 579 -30.12 20.45 -10.26
C SER A 579 -29.61 21.71 -10.98
N LEU A 580 -29.24 21.56 -12.26
CA LEU A 580 -28.75 22.65 -13.10
C LEU A 580 -29.90 23.39 -13.80
N ASN A 581 -29.75 24.69 -13.95
CA ASN A 581 -30.53 25.47 -14.91
C ASN A 581 -29.88 25.36 -16.31
N GLU A 582 -30.23 24.30 -17.03
CA GLU A 582 -29.70 23.98 -18.37
C GLU A 582 -29.81 25.14 -19.38
N SER A 583 -30.78 26.05 -19.20
CA SER A 583 -30.94 27.20 -20.10
C SER A 583 -29.80 28.23 -20.00
N THR A 584 -29.01 28.15 -18.93
CA THR A 584 -27.86 29.03 -18.67
C THR A 584 -26.53 28.40 -19.09
N LEU A 585 -26.53 27.11 -19.46
CA LEU A 585 -25.31 26.36 -19.76
C LEU A 585 -24.46 27.09 -20.81
N LYS A 586 -23.18 27.26 -20.52
CA LYS A 586 -22.22 27.96 -21.36
C LYS A 586 -20.86 27.29 -21.33
N ILE A 587 -20.24 27.15 -22.51
CA ILE A 587 -18.82 26.80 -22.62
C ILE A 587 -18.00 28.08 -22.53
N MET A 588 -17.00 28.09 -21.64
CA MET A 588 -16.15 29.23 -21.35
C MET A 588 -14.68 28.86 -21.16
N THR A 589 -14.22 27.82 -21.86
CA THR A 589 -12.79 27.42 -21.90
C THR A 589 -11.89 28.63 -22.20
N PRO A 590 -10.92 28.96 -21.33
CA PRO A 590 -10.13 30.20 -21.43
C PRO A 590 -9.23 30.21 -22.68
N ASP A 591 -8.32 29.26 -22.80
CA ASP A 591 -7.41 29.10 -23.93
C ASP A 591 -6.85 27.66 -24.02
N ALA A 592 -5.80 27.46 -24.81
CA ALA A 592 -5.18 26.15 -25.03
C ALA A 592 -4.41 25.57 -23.83
N THR A 593 -4.18 26.37 -22.78
CA THR A 593 -3.52 25.93 -21.55
C THR A 593 -4.48 25.20 -20.61
N PHE A 594 -5.79 25.34 -20.80
CA PHE A 594 -6.79 24.70 -19.94
C PHE A 594 -6.68 23.18 -20.00
N ARG A 595 -6.38 22.55 -18.85
CA ARG A 595 -6.57 21.12 -18.65
C ARG A 595 -7.83 20.84 -17.86
N GLU A 596 -7.87 21.21 -16.58
CA GLU A 596 -8.87 20.76 -15.60
C GLU A 596 -8.75 21.57 -14.28
N GLY A 597 -9.43 21.14 -13.21
CA GLY A 597 -9.31 21.68 -11.85
C GLY A 597 -9.58 23.18 -11.75
N VAL A 598 -10.80 23.62 -12.13
CA VAL A 598 -11.17 25.03 -12.06
C VAL A 598 -11.52 25.45 -10.63
N THR A 599 -11.08 26.64 -10.20
CA THR A 599 -11.54 27.28 -8.95
C THR A 599 -12.09 28.66 -9.25
N VAL A 600 -13.18 29.05 -8.57
CA VAL A 600 -13.77 30.38 -8.72
C VAL A 600 -13.90 31.11 -7.39
N PHE A 601 -13.35 32.32 -7.29
CA PHE A 601 -13.55 33.17 -6.12
C PHE A 601 -13.78 34.64 -6.51
N PHE A 602 -14.35 35.41 -5.56
CA PHE A 602 -14.64 36.82 -5.74
C PHE A 602 -13.88 37.69 -4.75
N ARG A 603 -13.20 38.72 -5.26
CA ARG A 603 -12.47 39.70 -4.45
C ARG A 603 -12.59 41.09 -5.06
N ASN A 604 -13.00 42.07 -4.25
CA ASN A 604 -13.03 43.50 -4.62
C ASN A 604 -13.72 43.81 -5.96
N GLY A 605 -14.87 43.18 -6.23
CA GLY A 605 -15.64 43.43 -7.47
C GLY A 605 -15.19 42.61 -8.68
N THR A 606 -14.21 41.73 -8.52
CA THR A 606 -13.63 40.91 -9.60
C THR A 606 -13.81 39.43 -9.30
N TYR A 607 -14.21 38.67 -10.32
CA TYR A 607 -14.24 37.21 -10.28
C TYR A 607 -12.90 36.68 -10.81
N TYR A 608 -12.29 35.74 -10.10
CA TYR A 608 -11.05 35.09 -10.46
C TYR A 608 -11.36 33.63 -10.80
N PHE A 609 -10.79 33.16 -11.90
CA PHE A 609 -10.92 31.78 -12.38
C PHE A 609 -9.53 31.19 -12.44
N LEU A 610 -9.23 30.21 -11.60
CA LEU A 610 -7.98 29.46 -11.63
C LEU A 610 -8.21 28.13 -12.34
N TRP A 611 -7.20 27.60 -13.01
CA TRP A 611 -7.24 26.27 -13.64
C TRP A 611 -5.84 25.68 -13.71
N SER A 612 -5.77 24.37 -13.91
CA SER A 612 -4.51 23.68 -14.09
C SER A 612 -4.12 23.52 -15.56
N GLU A 613 -2.84 23.71 -15.85
CA GLU A 613 -2.19 23.43 -17.12
C GLU A 613 -1.31 22.18 -16.99
N ASN A 614 -1.18 21.42 -18.09
CA ASN A 614 -0.48 20.13 -18.20
C ASN A 614 -1.24 18.97 -17.51
N ASP A 615 -0.66 17.77 -17.56
CA ASP A 615 -1.25 16.55 -16.99
C ASP A 615 -0.77 16.39 -15.54
N THR A 616 -1.60 15.90 -14.62
CA THR A 616 -1.18 15.72 -13.23
C THR A 616 0.02 14.78 -13.03
N ARG A 617 0.44 13.99 -14.05
CA ARG A 617 1.67 13.16 -14.02
C ARG A 617 2.90 13.89 -14.57
N ASP A 618 2.74 15.14 -15.01
CA ASP A 618 3.80 15.98 -15.53
C ASP A 618 4.41 16.81 -14.39
N PRO A 619 5.74 16.79 -14.18
CA PRO A 619 6.40 17.68 -13.22
C PRO A 619 6.08 19.17 -13.44
N GLU A 620 5.73 19.57 -14.67
CA GLU A 620 5.30 20.94 -15.01
C GLU A 620 3.78 21.19 -14.84
N TYR A 621 3.04 20.31 -14.16
CA TYR A 621 1.65 20.60 -13.76
C TYR A 621 1.63 21.87 -12.91
N ARG A 622 0.84 22.87 -13.32
CA ARG A 622 0.88 24.24 -12.77
C ARG A 622 -0.48 24.93 -12.83
N VAL A 623 -0.67 25.98 -12.03
CA VAL A 623 -1.94 26.73 -11.98
C VAL A 623 -1.82 28.06 -12.71
N ARG A 624 -2.84 28.39 -13.52
CA ARG A 624 -3.02 29.68 -14.20
C ARG A 624 -4.31 30.35 -13.78
N TYR A 625 -4.45 31.64 -14.08
CA TYR A 625 -5.70 32.36 -13.82
C TYR A 625 -6.20 33.29 -14.94
N ALA A 626 -7.47 33.67 -14.81
CA ALA A 626 -8.12 34.73 -15.56
C ALA A 626 -9.00 35.53 -14.59
N THR A 627 -9.40 36.72 -15.02
CA THR A 627 -10.39 37.53 -14.32
C THR A 627 -11.65 37.70 -15.17
N ALA A 628 -12.78 37.99 -14.54
CA ALA A 628 -14.02 38.26 -15.25
C ALA A 628 -14.86 39.34 -14.54
N PRO A 629 -15.71 40.06 -15.29
CA PRO A 629 -16.69 40.99 -14.72
C PRO A 629 -17.99 40.31 -14.26
N SER A 630 -18.17 39.01 -14.56
CA SER A 630 -19.34 38.22 -14.12
C SER A 630 -18.96 36.75 -13.87
N PRO A 631 -19.77 35.99 -13.10
CA PRO A 631 -19.53 34.57 -12.84
C PRO A 631 -19.50 33.69 -14.09
N MET A 632 -19.97 34.18 -15.24
CA MET A 632 -19.98 33.42 -16.50
C MET A 632 -19.19 34.15 -17.60
N GLY A 633 -18.18 34.92 -17.21
CA GLY A 633 -17.24 35.58 -18.12
C GLY A 633 -17.73 36.93 -18.69
N PRO A 634 -17.15 37.41 -19.81
CA PRO A 634 -16.02 36.79 -20.52
C PRO A 634 -14.75 36.72 -19.67
N LEU A 635 -13.96 35.67 -19.86
CA LEU A 635 -12.66 35.52 -19.19
C LEU A 635 -11.62 36.44 -19.84
N MET A 636 -10.88 37.17 -19.00
CA MET A 636 -9.80 38.07 -19.36
C MET A 636 -8.50 37.51 -18.79
N ILE A 637 -7.65 37.00 -19.66
CA ILE A 637 -6.38 36.35 -19.30
C ILE A 637 -5.28 37.41 -19.27
N PRO A 638 -4.65 37.68 -18.12
CA PRO A 638 -3.49 38.58 -18.04
C PRO A 638 -2.29 38.01 -18.81
N GLU A 639 -1.35 38.87 -19.24
CA GLU A 639 -0.12 38.41 -19.91
C GLU A 639 0.72 37.50 -19.00
N ASN A 640 0.86 37.87 -17.72
CA ASN A 640 1.42 37.03 -16.68
C ASN A 640 0.29 36.45 -15.84
N ASN A 641 -0.12 35.23 -16.15
CA ASN A 641 -1.24 34.58 -15.51
C ASN A 641 -0.87 33.35 -14.68
N LEU A 642 0.39 33.19 -14.32
CA LEU A 642 0.85 32.11 -13.47
C LEU A 642 0.43 32.33 -12.02
N VAL A 643 -0.05 31.28 -11.35
CA VAL A 643 -0.38 31.30 -9.92
C VAL A 643 0.63 30.51 -9.11
N VAL A 644 0.92 29.26 -9.47
CA VAL A 644 1.97 28.44 -8.84
C VAL A 644 2.56 27.50 -9.90
N GLU A 645 3.87 27.25 -9.81
CA GLU A 645 4.58 26.24 -10.60
C GLU A 645 5.64 25.55 -9.76
N LEU A 646 6.31 24.55 -10.34
CA LEU A 646 7.41 23.82 -9.74
C LEU A 646 8.54 24.74 -9.24
N ASP A 647 9.26 24.28 -8.23
CA ASP A 647 10.49 24.88 -7.72
C ASP A 647 11.58 23.82 -7.67
N GLU A 648 12.48 23.83 -8.65
CA GLU A 648 13.57 22.84 -8.75
C GLU A 648 14.59 22.99 -7.62
N ASP A 649 14.80 24.20 -7.10
CA ASP A 649 15.75 24.44 -6.01
C ASP A 649 15.23 23.87 -4.68
N GLN A 650 13.92 23.65 -4.57
CA GLN A 650 13.26 22.98 -3.44
C GLN A 650 12.78 21.56 -3.78
N GLU A 651 13.05 21.05 -4.99
CA GLU A 651 12.55 19.74 -5.46
C GLU A 651 11.01 19.59 -5.34
N ILE A 652 10.27 20.69 -5.55
CA ILE A 652 8.80 20.70 -5.54
C ILE A 652 8.29 20.65 -6.98
N TYR A 653 7.50 19.62 -7.31
CA TYR A 653 7.04 19.35 -8.67
C TYR A 653 5.53 19.07 -8.74
N GLY A 654 4.93 19.29 -9.91
CA GLY A 654 3.54 18.91 -10.19
C GLY A 654 2.51 19.71 -9.38
N THR A 655 2.75 21.01 -9.19
CA THR A 655 1.93 21.92 -8.36
C THR A 655 0.66 22.37 -9.08
N GLY A 656 -0.38 21.54 -9.07
CA GLY A 656 -1.66 21.88 -9.70
C GLY A 656 -2.85 21.37 -8.92
N HIS A 657 -4.03 21.47 -9.54
CA HIS A 657 -5.36 21.30 -8.95
C HIS A 657 -5.49 21.98 -7.58
N ASN A 658 -6.12 23.14 -7.57
CA ASN A 658 -6.18 23.96 -6.38
C ASN A 658 -7.62 24.24 -5.93
N SER A 659 -7.73 24.77 -4.71
CA SER A 659 -8.84 25.58 -4.22
C SER A 659 -8.26 26.86 -3.59
N VAL A 660 -9.13 27.80 -3.23
CA VAL A 660 -8.72 29.08 -2.64
C VAL A 660 -9.54 29.35 -1.39
N LEU A 661 -8.85 29.60 -0.29
CA LEU A 661 -9.46 29.81 1.01
C LEU A 661 -9.22 31.24 1.48
N ARG A 662 -10.25 31.88 2.03
CA ARG A 662 -10.17 33.20 2.67
C ARG A 662 -10.33 33.06 4.17
N VAL A 663 -9.46 33.69 4.94
CA VAL A 663 -9.67 33.79 6.40
C VAL A 663 -10.90 34.69 6.64
N PRO A 664 -11.89 34.23 7.41
CA PRO A 664 -13.14 34.97 7.67
C PRO A 664 -12.90 36.39 8.17
N ASP A 665 -13.74 37.33 7.73
CA ASP A 665 -13.66 38.75 8.08
C ASP A 665 -12.33 39.47 7.74
N THR A 666 -11.48 38.87 6.92
CA THR A 666 -10.21 39.46 6.47
C THR A 666 -10.08 39.49 4.94
N ASP A 667 -9.02 40.13 4.46
CA ASP A 667 -8.56 40.04 3.07
C ASP A 667 -7.28 39.19 2.98
N GLU A 668 -7.19 38.14 3.80
CA GLU A 668 -6.11 37.16 3.83
C GLU A 668 -6.54 35.88 3.11
N TRP A 669 -5.71 35.42 2.18
CA TRP A 669 -6.04 34.35 1.24
C TRP A 669 -4.92 33.31 1.17
N TYR A 670 -5.33 32.07 0.94
CA TYR A 670 -4.46 30.90 0.86
C TYR A 670 -4.81 30.08 -0.37
N LEU A 671 -3.78 29.58 -1.05
CA LEU A 671 -3.89 28.58 -2.09
C LEU A 671 -3.73 27.21 -1.43
N VAL A 672 -4.73 26.35 -1.59
CA VAL A 672 -4.64 24.93 -1.20
C VAL A 672 -4.51 24.16 -2.50
N TYR A 673 -3.49 23.31 -2.63
CA TYR A 673 -3.19 22.63 -3.89
C TYR A 673 -2.49 21.30 -3.61
N HIS A 674 -2.28 20.46 -4.62
CA HIS A 674 -1.43 19.28 -4.46
C HIS A 674 -0.12 19.43 -5.22
N ARG A 675 0.86 18.62 -4.83
CA ARG A 675 2.12 18.42 -5.55
C ARG A 675 2.49 16.94 -5.55
N PHE A 676 3.50 16.55 -6.32
CA PHE A 676 4.11 15.22 -6.14
C PHE A 676 4.59 15.04 -4.71
N THR A 677 4.46 13.83 -4.18
CA THR A 677 5.02 13.52 -2.87
C THR A 677 6.52 13.79 -2.87
N TYR A 678 6.98 14.56 -1.91
CA TYR A 678 8.40 14.87 -1.75
C TYR A 678 9.03 13.88 -0.76
N PRO A 679 10.25 13.36 -0.97
CA PRO A 679 11.13 13.61 -2.13
C PRO A 679 10.95 12.60 -3.27
N HIS A 680 10.14 11.57 -3.06
CA HIS A 680 10.18 10.38 -3.91
C HIS A 680 9.44 10.51 -5.23
N GLY A 681 8.40 11.36 -5.28
CA GLY A 681 7.45 11.43 -6.40
C GLY A 681 8.10 11.66 -7.75
N ILE A 682 9.13 12.51 -7.83
CA ILE A 682 9.86 12.77 -9.09
C ILE A 682 10.52 11.52 -9.69
N HIS A 683 10.84 10.53 -8.87
CA HIS A 683 11.48 9.27 -9.27
C HIS A 683 10.47 8.14 -9.57
N MET A 684 9.17 8.37 -9.31
CA MET A 684 8.11 7.37 -9.52
C MET A 684 7.60 7.30 -10.98
N GLY A 685 8.15 8.14 -11.87
CA GLY A 685 7.68 8.24 -13.25
C GLY A 685 6.20 8.62 -13.31
N ARG A 686 5.38 7.84 -14.03
CA ARG A 686 3.94 8.13 -14.16
C ARG A 686 3.16 7.93 -12.86
N ALA A 687 3.69 7.15 -11.91
CA ALA A 687 3.02 6.90 -10.64
C ALA A 687 2.98 8.12 -9.73
N ALA A 688 3.86 9.11 -9.97
CA ALA A 688 3.87 10.40 -9.27
C ALA A 688 2.50 11.11 -9.32
N GLY A 689 1.79 11.00 -10.45
CA GLY A 689 0.48 11.65 -10.61
C GLY A 689 -0.66 10.99 -9.83
N PHE A 690 -0.44 9.85 -9.18
CA PHE A 690 -1.36 9.26 -8.20
C PHE A 690 -0.66 8.98 -6.86
N HIS A 691 0.44 9.68 -6.57
CA HIS A 691 1.13 9.73 -5.27
C HIS A 691 1.43 11.18 -4.95
N ARG A 692 0.37 11.94 -4.71
CA ARG A 692 0.43 13.38 -4.47
C ARG A 692 0.18 13.70 -3.00
N GLU A 693 0.55 14.90 -2.60
CA GLU A 693 0.38 15.41 -1.24
C GLU A 693 -0.20 16.83 -1.28
N VAL A 694 -1.09 17.15 -0.33
CA VAL A 694 -1.75 18.46 -0.24
C VAL A 694 -0.87 19.46 0.49
N ALA A 695 -0.75 20.66 -0.07
CA ALA A 695 0.03 21.78 0.44
C ALA A 695 -0.81 23.07 0.53
N ILE A 696 -0.41 23.97 1.43
CA ILE A 696 -1.01 25.29 1.58
C ILE A 696 0.10 26.34 1.57
N ASP A 697 -0.09 27.38 0.75
CA ASP A 697 0.78 28.55 0.71
C ASP A 697 -0.04 29.84 0.55
N ARG A 698 0.54 30.97 0.92
CA ARG A 698 -0.18 32.25 0.94
C ARG A 698 -0.44 32.76 -0.47
N LEU A 699 -1.70 33.11 -0.76
CA LEU A 699 -2.10 33.78 -2.00
C LEU A 699 -2.16 35.29 -1.78
N THR A 700 -1.40 36.06 -2.57
CA THR A 700 -1.37 37.52 -2.45
C THR A 700 -1.63 38.22 -3.77
N PHE A 701 -2.06 39.48 -3.67
CA PHE A 701 -2.50 40.28 -4.81
C PHE A 701 -1.75 41.61 -4.84
N ASN A 702 -1.36 42.04 -6.03
CA ASN A 702 -0.91 43.40 -6.27
C ASN A 702 -2.04 44.41 -6.07
N ALA A 703 -1.69 45.69 -5.96
CA ALA A 703 -2.65 46.77 -5.79
C ALA A 703 -3.65 46.90 -6.97
N ASP A 704 -3.29 46.43 -8.16
CA ASP A 704 -4.16 46.41 -9.35
C ASP A 704 -5.06 45.17 -9.42
N GLY A 705 -4.97 44.26 -8.44
CA GLY A 705 -5.75 43.03 -8.37
C GLY A 705 -5.11 41.83 -9.07
N SER A 706 -3.97 41.97 -9.74
CA SER A 706 -3.25 40.80 -10.29
C SER A 706 -2.72 39.90 -9.17
N ILE A 707 -2.74 38.59 -9.39
CA ILE A 707 -2.16 37.60 -8.46
C ILE A 707 -0.63 37.70 -8.52
N VAL A 708 0.02 37.71 -7.37
CA VAL A 708 1.46 37.50 -7.25
C VAL A 708 1.71 35.99 -7.28
N PRO A 709 2.57 35.45 -8.17
CA PRO A 709 2.88 34.03 -8.18
C PRO A 709 3.29 33.54 -6.79
N VAL A 710 2.65 32.48 -6.34
CA VAL A 710 2.91 31.77 -5.10
C VAL A 710 4.22 31.00 -5.27
N ALA A 711 5.14 31.21 -4.33
CA ALA A 711 6.31 30.35 -4.19
C ALA A 711 5.90 29.14 -3.34
N PRO A 712 5.89 27.91 -3.89
CA PRO A 712 5.49 26.73 -3.12
C PRO A 712 6.56 26.42 -2.05
N THR A 713 6.14 25.94 -0.87
CA THR A 713 7.09 25.71 0.23
C THR A 713 6.95 24.35 0.91
N HIS A 714 8.02 23.90 1.56
CA HIS A 714 7.93 22.83 2.58
C HIS A 714 7.53 23.37 3.95
N GLY A 715 7.95 24.61 4.27
CA GLY A 715 7.64 25.25 5.54
C GLY A 715 6.14 25.49 5.75
N GLY A 716 5.38 25.67 4.66
CA GLY A 716 3.96 26.01 4.70
C GLY A 716 3.69 27.36 5.34
N ILE A 717 2.54 27.48 5.99
CA ILE A 717 2.05 28.72 6.58
C ILE A 717 2.06 28.66 8.11
N ASP A 718 2.10 29.80 8.77
CA ASP A 718 1.86 29.89 10.22
C ASP A 718 0.37 29.68 10.55
N PRO A 719 0.02 29.19 11.76
CA PRO A 719 -1.37 29.05 12.18
C PRO A 719 -2.13 30.39 12.10
N VAL A 720 -3.30 30.38 11.46
CA VAL A 720 -4.12 31.60 11.37
C VAL A 720 -4.89 31.86 12.66
N ASN A 721 -5.04 33.13 13.01
CA ASN A 721 -5.79 33.54 14.21
C ASN A 721 -7.18 34.03 13.83
N LEU A 722 -8.21 33.27 14.23
CA LEU A 722 -9.62 33.61 14.00
C LEU A 722 -10.19 34.67 14.96
N GLY A 723 -9.40 35.20 15.90
CA GLY A 723 -9.76 36.36 16.71
C GLY A 723 -10.92 36.16 17.70
N LYS A 724 -11.13 34.94 18.21
CA LYS A 724 -12.22 34.62 19.16
C LYS A 724 -11.96 35.14 20.59
#